data_AF-A0A9X1L241-F1
#
_entry.id   AF-A0A9X1L241-F1
#
_cell.length_a   1.000
_cell.length_b   1.000
_cell.length_c   1.000
_cell.angle_alpha   90.00
_cell.angle_beta   90.00
_cell.angle_gamma   90.00
#
_symmetry.space_group_name_H-M   'P 1'
#
loop_
_entity.id
_entity.type
_entity.pdbx_description
1 polymer ?
#
loop_
_entity_poly.entity_id
_entity_poly.type
_entity_poly.pdbx_seq_one_letter_code
_entity_poly.pdbx_strand_id
1 'polypeptide(L)'
;MKLLSFTIIKLTICLITGILLGYFTSINLTLLLVIAFVFIFILFIIYIINKNKFKQSVWFGLFTFISMIIIGALTVKLHNPINFKNHYTQKVSLNNTSTHTIKFKVREVLKPGNYYDKYIVDILSLEDETTKGKILINIEKDTTYNLLKVDDIYISKLQFKDLIHPLNPHQFDYKKYLEKQYIYHQVFTTNNALYYSGSKKISLLGLADNIRIFINKKLEAYNFKTDELAIINALFLGQRQDISKAVYTNYTNAGAIHILAVSGLHVGIILIILNFILKPITQLKYGSILKTILLVFILWCFAVIAGLSASVTRAVTMFSIVAIAMNIKRPTNIFNTLAISVFVLLLIKPMFLFDVGFQLSYLAVFSIVTIDPFLYKIWQPKNWILDKYWHTFTITISAQLGIIPISLCYFHQFPGLFFISNLVVIPLLGIVLALGILVILLAICNIPYNFVASTFGYIIRLMNNFISWVSYQEAFIFKDIPFNIWYVFASYIFIITLVWFLIKKHVASFKFFLISIIVVQLAIFYTKFKKPTNTFIVFHKSRYSLLADVKNDNIIVFDDLDSLLKNNNKIIKDYTVGNHIKSVEKENLKTLFKLKDKYVLVIDSLGIYNYKSVKPDYVLLRQSPKINLNRLIDSLKPKQIIADGSNYKSYIAHWERICLKKEIPFHQTSKKGAFIINY
;
A
#
# COMPACT_ATOMS: atom_id res chain seq x y z
N MET A 1 -17.42 25.69 11.96
CA MET A 1 -16.50 25.37 13.08
C MET A 1 -15.13 25.95 12.74
N LYS A 2 -14.44 26.61 13.67
CA LYS A 2 -13.09 27.16 13.42
C LYS A 2 -12.05 26.05 13.63
N LEU A 3 -11.89 25.11 12.69
CA LEU A 3 -10.90 24.01 12.81
C LEU A 3 -9.48 24.55 13.12
N LEU A 4 -9.12 25.67 12.48
CA LEU A 4 -7.86 26.38 12.68
C LEU A 4 -7.77 27.16 14.00
N SER A 5 -8.76 27.09 14.91
CA SER A 5 -8.59 27.65 16.25
C SER A 5 -7.69 26.79 17.13
N PHE A 6 -7.54 25.49 16.79
CA PHE A 6 -6.77 24.56 17.60
C PHE A 6 -5.30 24.55 17.19
N THR A 7 -4.41 24.81 18.15
CA THR A 7 -2.96 24.87 17.95
C THR A 7 -2.39 23.57 17.41
N ILE A 8 -2.85 22.42 17.92
CA ILE A 8 -2.33 21.11 17.52
C ILE A 8 -2.54 20.85 16.02
N ILE A 9 -3.69 21.24 15.45
CA ILE A 9 -3.95 21.08 14.02
C ILE A 9 -2.94 21.87 13.18
N LYS A 10 -2.62 23.10 13.58
CA LYS A 10 -1.61 23.92 12.90
C LYS A 10 -0.23 23.27 12.94
N LEU A 11 0.17 22.76 14.12
CA LEU A 11 1.45 22.08 14.29
C LEU A 11 1.52 20.77 13.49
N THR A 12 0.43 20.01 13.43
CA THR A 12 0.36 18.80 12.59
C THR A 12 0.50 19.12 11.11
N ILE A 13 -0.13 20.20 10.62
CA ILE A 13 0.06 20.65 9.23
C ILE A 13 1.54 21.01 8.99
N CYS A 14 2.17 21.78 9.88
CA CYS A 14 3.59 22.12 9.77
C CYS A 14 4.50 20.89 9.77
N LEU A 15 4.21 19.89 10.63
CA LEU A 15 4.92 18.62 10.65
C LEU A 15 4.81 17.88 9.33
N ILE A 16 3.60 17.78 8.76
CA ILE A 16 3.35 17.15 7.46
C ILE A 16 4.14 17.86 6.36
N THR A 17 4.12 19.20 6.33
CA THR A 17 4.91 19.99 5.38
C THR A 17 6.41 19.71 5.53
N GLY A 18 6.91 19.63 6.76
CA GLY A 18 8.29 19.25 7.06
C GLY A 18 8.66 17.85 6.56
N ILE A 19 7.79 16.87 6.77
CA ILE A 19 8.00 15.49 6.29
C ILE A 19 8.04 15.46 4.75
N LEU A 20 7.15 16.17 4.06
CA LEU A 20 7.16 16.27 2.61
C LEU A 20 8.48 16.88 2.10
N LEU A 21 8.91 17.99 2.70
CA LEU A 21 10.19 18.62 2.35
C LEU A 21 11.37 17.67 2.62
N GLY A 22 11.42 17.03 3.79
CA GLY A 22 12.50 16.10 4.14
C GLY A 22 12.57 14.83 3.26
N TYR A 23 11.44 14.41 2.70
CA TYR A 23 11.36 13.28 1.77
C TYR A 23 11.84 13.65 0.36
N PHE A 24 11.41 14.81 -0.18
CA PHE A 24 11.77 15.23 -1.54
C PHE A 24 13.14 15.92 -1.64
N THR A 25 13.70 16.39 -0.53
CA THR A 25 15.00 17.08 -0.52
C THR A 25 16.15 16.17 -0.06
N SER A 26 17.31 16.35 -0.66
CA SER A 26 18.56 15.63 -0.37
C SER A 26 19.44 16.34 0.66
N ILE A 27 18.84 17.01 1.65
CA ILE A 27 19.59 17.71 2.70
C ILE A 27 20.28 16.69 3.61
N ASN A 28 21.56 16.94 3.93
CA ASN A 28 22.35 16.11 4.83
C ASN A 28 21.83 16.18 6.28
N LEU A 29 21.84 15.05 7.00
CA LEU A 29 21.36 14.93 8.37
C LEU A 29 22.09 15.88 9.33
N THR A 30 23.42 16.02 9.21
CA THR A 30 24.23 16.87 10.09
C THR A 30 23.86 18.35 9.97
N LEU A 31 23.71 18.85 8.74
CA LEU A 31 23.27 20.22 8.49
C LEU A 31 21.88 20.48 9.09
N LEU A 32 20.98 19.52 8.94
CA LEU A 32 19.60 19.65 9.43
C LEU A 32 19.53 19.63 10.96
N LEU A 33 20.40 18.86 11.63
CA LEU A 33 20.56 18.90 13.09
C LEU A 33 21.05 20.27 13.58
N VAL A 34 22.03 20.88 12.89
CA VAL A 34 22.52 22.23 13.23
C VAL A 34 21.42 23.27 13.06
N ILE A 35 20.70 23.23 11.93
CA ILE A 35 19.55 24.12 11.68
C ILE A 35 18.49 23.95 12.77
N ALA A 36 18.15 22.70 13.12
CA ALA A 36 17.17 22.44 14.18
C ALA A 36 17.62 23.02 15.53
N PHE A 37 18.89 22.85 15.91
CA PHE A 37 19.44 23.39 17.15
C PHE A 37 19.36 24.92 17.19
N VAL A 38 19.78 25.59 16.11
CA VAL A 38 19.73 27.07 16.01
C VAL A 38 18.29 27.58 16.15
N PHE A 39 17.33 26.98 15.45
CA PHE A 39 15.93 27.41 15.51
C PHE A 39 15.29 27.14 16.87
N ILE A 40 15.60 26.01 17.52
CA ILE A 40 15.13 25.71 18.88
C ILE A 40 15.74 26.71 19.88
N PHE A 41 17.01 27.05 19.73
CA PHE A 41 17.68 28.04 20.58
C PHE A 41 17.07 29.44 20.43
N ILE A 42 16.81 29.88 19.19
CA ILE A 42 16.12 31.16 18.93
C ILE A 42 14.71 31.13 19.52
N LEU A 43 13.98 30.02 19.36
CA LEU A 43 12.64 29.87 19.93
C LEU A 43 12.66 29.95 21.47
N PHE A 44 13.68 29.39 22.10
CA PHE A 44 13.89 29.47 23.55
C PHE A 44 14.16 30.92 24.00
N ILE A 45 15.00 31.67 23.29
CA ILE A 45 15.24 33.10 23.57
C ILE A 45 13.94 33.90 23.44
N ILE A 46 13.19 33.72 22.34
CA ILE A 46 11.93 34.43 22.10
C ILE A 46 10.88 34.05 23.16
N TYR A 47 10.87 32.80 23.62
CA TYR A 47 10.03 32.35 24.72
C TYR A 47 10.38 33.08 26.02
N ILE A 48 11.66 33.17 26.40
CA ILE A 48 12.09 33.89 27.61
C ILE A 48 11.69 35.36 27.56
N ILE A 49 11.89 36.04 26.42
CA ILE A 49 11.55 37.46 26.25
C ILE A 49 10.04 37.70 26.36
N ASN A 50 9.23 36.76 25.87
CA ASN A 50 7.77 36.93 25.78
C ASN A 50 7.00 36.23 26.90
N LYS A 51 7.64 35.47 27.80
CA LYS A 51 6.94 34.71 28.85
C LYS A 51 6.10 35.60 29.78
N ASN A 52 6.52 36.85 29.97
CA ASN A 52 5.84 37.84 30.82
C ASN A 52 4.86 38.74 30.05
N LYS A 53 4.68 38.56 28.73
CA LYS A 53 3.77 39.38 27.92
C LYS A 53 2.41 38.69 27.77
N PHE A 54 1.33 39.44 27.99
CA PHE A 54 -0.04 38.93 27.92
C PHE A 54 -0.47 38.50 26.50
N LYS A 55 0.05 39.16 25.46
CA LYS A 55 -0.08 38.73 24.06
C LYS A 55 1.28 38.31 23.54
N GLN A 56 1.38 37.06 23.09
CA GLN A 56 2.58 36.54 22.45
C GLN A 56 2.84 37.27 21.13
N SER A 57 4.12 37.47 20.80
CA SER A 57 4.53 38.12 19.56
C SER A 57 4.21 37.24 18.33
N VAL A 58 3.95 37.87 17.19
CA VAL A 58 3.79 37.17 15.89
C VAL A 58 5.03 36.33 15.57
N TRP A 59 6.21 36.84 15.94
CA TRP A 59 7.49 36.16 15.80
C TRP A 59 7.54 34.83 16.55
N PHE A 60 7.03 34.75 17.78
CA PHE A 60 6.97 33.48 18.51
C PHE A 60 6.17 32.42 17.73
N GLY A 61 5.01 32.80 17.18
CA GLY A 61 4.20 31.90 16.35
C GLY A 61 4.92 31.44 15.08
N LEU A 62 5.54 32.38 14.36
CA LEU A 62 6.30 32.10 13.13
C LEU A 62 7.46 31.13 13.39
N PHE A 63 8.30 31.40 14.40
CA PHE A 63 9.42 30.55 14.76
C PHE A 63 8.96 29.18 15.26
N THR A 64 7.81 29.09 15.95
CA THR A 64 7.22 27.80 16.34
C THR A 64 6.84 26.98 15.11
N PHE A 65 6.19 27.59 14.11
CA PHE A 65 5.82 26.88 12.89
C PHE A 65 7.04 26.44 12.08
N ILE A 66 8.04 27.30 11.91
CA ILE A 66 9.28 26.95 11.20
C ILE A 66 10.04 25.84 11.92
N SER A 67 10.17 25.92 13.25
CA SER A 67 10.79 24.86 14.06
C SER A 67 10.07 23.53 13.88
N MET A 68 8.73 23.55 13.82
CA MET A 68 7.94 22.34 13.59
C MET A 68 8.15 21.74 12.19
N ILE A 69 8.30 22.58 11.15
CA ILE A 69 8.65 22.13 9.79
C ILE A 69 10.03 21.47 9.80
N ILE A 70 11.02 22.08 10.47
CA ILE A 70 12.37 21.53 10.58
C ILE A 70 12.34 20.18 11.33
N ILE A 71 11.59 20.08 12.44
CA ILE A 71 11.39 18.82 13.16
C ILE A 71 10.80 17.75 12.23
N GLY A 72 9.82 18.08 11.39
CA GLY A 72 9.26 17.15 10.41
C GLY A 72 10.30 16.64 9.42
N ALA A 73 11.13 17.54 8.86
CA ALA A 73 12.20 17.16 7.94
C ALA A 73 13.29 16.31 8.63
N LEU A 74 13.64 16.65 9.88
CA LEU A 74 14.57 15.91 10.71
C LEU A 74 14.07 14.51 11.03
N THR A 75 12.78 14.39 11.34
CA THR A 75 12.14 13.11 11.65
C THR A 75 12.33 12.10 10.52
N VAL A 76 12.18 12.54 9.25
CA VAL A 76 12.43 11.70 8.07
C VAL A 76 13.87 11.22 8.01
N LYS A 77 14.86 12.11 8.22
CA LYS A 77 16.27 11.76 8.11
C LYS A 77 16.76 10.91 9.28
N LEU A 78 16.28 11.16 10.50
CA LEU A 78 16.63 10.35 11.68
C LEU A 78 16.09 8.92 11.60
N HIS A 79 14.91 8.72 11.01
CA HIS A 79 14.32 7.39 10.87
C HIS A 79 14.86 6.62 9.65
N ASN A 80 15.53 7.29 8.71
CA ASN A 80 16.12 6.62 7.56
C ASN A 80 17.47 5.97 7.94
N PRO A 81 17.57 4.63 7.98
CA PRO A 81 18.75 3.94 8.47
C PRO A 81 19.98 4.12 7.58
N ILE A 82 19.83 4.48 6.29
CA ILE A 82 20.94 4.72 5.37
C ILE A 82 21.87 5.83 5.87
N ASN A 83 21.35 6.80 6.62
CA ASN A 83 22.11 7.94 7.12
C ASN A 83 23.11 7.57 8.22
N PHE A 84 23.09 6.34 8.73
CA PHE A 84 23.99 5.88 9.78
C PHE A 84 25.11 4.99 9.22
N LYS A 85 26.34 5.20 9.69
CA LYS A 85 27.53 4.42 9.28
C LYS A 85 27.41 2.91 9.54
N ASN A 86 26.58 2.50 10.51
CA ASN A 86 26.35 1.09 10.86
C ASN A 86 25.37 0.36 9.91
N HIS A 87 24.87 1.04 8.88
CA HIS A 87 23.97 0.43 7.92
C HIS A 87 24.73 -0.40 6.87
N TYR A 88 24.20 -1.57 6.51
CA TYR A 88 24.89 -2.49 5.58
C TYR A 88 25.23 -1.84 4.23
N THR A 89 24.42 -0.90 3.74
CA THR A 89 24.66 -0.23 2.44
C THR A 89 25.90 0.68 2.43
N GLN A 90 26.43 1.06 3.60
CA GLN A 90 27.66 1.85 3.68
C GLN A 90 28.91 0.97 3.53
N LYS A 91 28.76 -0.36 3.73
CA LYS A 91 29.86 -1.34 3.68
C LYS A 91 29.82 -2.18 2.40
N VAL A 92 28.62 -2.42 1.87
CA VAL A 92 28.44 -3.10 0.59
C VAL A 92 28.71 -2.09 -0.53
N SER A 93 29.82 -2.25 -1.24
CA SER A 93 30.03 -1.54 -2.51
C SER A 93 28.98 -2.01 -3.53
N LEU A 94 28.12 -1.10 -3.98
CA LEU A 94 27.01 -1.36 -4.91
C LEU A 94 27.42 -2.05 -6.23
N ASN A 95 28.71 -2.02 -6.59
CA ASN A 95 29.21 -2.51 -7.87
C ASN A 95 29.82 -3.92 -7.85
N ASN A 96 29.96 -4.57 -6.69
CA ASN A 96 30.61 -5.88 -6.65
C ASN A 96 29.59 -7.02 -6.71
N THR A 97 29.80 -7.94 -7.66
CA THR A 97 29.16 -9.26 -7.74
C THR A 97 29.57 -10.20 -6.60
N SER A 98 30.24 -9.67 -5.57
CA SER A 98 30.75 -10.42 -4.43
C SER A 98 29.63 -11.02 -3.61
N THR A 99 29.87 -12.24 -3.15
CA THR A 99 29.00 -12.91 -2.18
C THR A 99 29.51 -12.57 -0.79
N HIS A 100 28.62 -12.06 0.05
CA HIS A 100 28.94 -11.67 1.42
C HIS A 100 28.37 -12.68 2.40
N THR A 101 29.11 -12.99 3.47
CA THR A 101 28.56 -13.80 4.57
C THR A 101 27.65 -12.91 5.41
N ILE A 102 26.36 -13.23 5.44
CA ILE A 102 25.33 -12.47 6.14
C ILE A 102 24.78 -13.32 7.27
N LYS A 103 24.74 -12.76 8.48
CA LYS A 103 23.94 -13.27 9.59
C LYS A 103 22.69 -12.42 9.71
N PHE A 104 21.53 -13.05 9.59
CA PHE A 104 20.25 -12.35 9.64
C PHE A 104 19.24 -13.07 10.52
N LYS A 105 18.26 -12.30 10.98
CA LYS A 105 17.14 -12.78 11.79
C LYS A 105 15.84 -12.59 11.03
N VAL A 106 14.99 -13.63 10.99
CA VAL A 106 13.67 -13.54 10.37
C VAL A 106 12.77 -12.61 11.17
N ARG A 107 12.24 -11.58 10.51
CA ARG A 107 11.38 -10.56 11.14
C ARG A 107 9.90 -10.79 10.81
N GLU A 108 9.60 -11.05 9.54
CA GLU A 108 8.24 -11.20 9.04
C GLU A 108 8.20 -12.19 7.88
N VAL A 109 7.20 -13.08 7.90
CA VAL A 109 6.89 -14.02 6.82
C VAL A 109 5.85 -13.36 5.91
N LEU A 110 6.16 -13.21 4.62
CA LEU A 110 5.26 -12.60 3.64
C LEU A 110 4.49 -13.68 2.87
N LYS A 111 3.40 -13.28 2.19
CA LYS A 111 2.66 -14.16 1.29
C LYS A 111 3.61 -14.71 0.20
N PRO A 112 3.70 -16.04 0.04
CA PRO A 112 4.63 -16.64 -0.91
C PRO A 112 4.23 -16.31 -2.36
N GLY A 113 5.24 -16.21 -3.23
CA GLY A 113 5.06 -16.11 -4.67
C GLY A 113 4.86 -17.48 -5.31
N ASN A 114 4.87 -17.51 -6.65
CA ASN A 114 4.77 -18.77 -7.38
C ASN A 114 6.02 -19.65 -7.19
N TYR A 115 7.21 -19.03 -7.19
CA TYR A 115 8.51 -19.73 -7.17
C TYR A 115 9.29 -19.56 -5.87
N TYR A 116 8.94 -18.55 -5.06
CA TYR A 116 9.72 -18.19 -3.88
C TYR A 116 8.84 -17.95 -2.67
N ASP A 117 9.28 -18.41 -1.52
CA ASP A 117 8.82 -17.98 -0.21
C ASP A 117 9.58 -16.70 0.18
N LYS A 118 8.85 -15.72 0.72
CA LYS A 118 9.35 -14.35 0.88
C LYS A 118 9.39 -13.96 2.34
N TYR A 119 10.50 -13.37 2.74
CA TYR A 119 10.75 -12.98 4.13
C TYR A 119 11.35 -11.59 4.21
N ILE A 120 10.95 -10.81 5.20
CA ILE A 120 11.70 -9.63 5.62
C ILE A 120 12.60 -10.06 6.76
N VAL A 121 13.89 -9.74 6.65
CA VAL A 121 14.87 -10.09 7.68
C VAL A 121 15.62 -8.84 8.14
N ASP A 122 16.03 -8.86 9.40
CA ASP A 122 16.93 -7.87 9.97
C ASP A 122 18.37 -8.43 9.89
N ILE A 123 19.29 -7.67 9.29
CA ILE A 123 20.72 -8.02 9.27
C ILE A 123 21.30 -7.78 10.66
N LEU A 124 22.08 -8.75 11.16
CA LEU A 124 22.79 -8.69 12.44
C LEU A 124 24.29 -8.46 12.26
N SER A 125 24.89 -9.15 11.28
CA SER A 125 26.29 -8.95 10.91
C SER A 125 26.53 -9.21 9.42
N LEU A 126 27.55 -8.54 8.90
CA LEU A 126 28.09 -8.67 7.56
C LEU A 126 29.59 -8.91 7.70
N GLU A 127 30.10 -10.05 7.22
CA GLU A 127 31.54 -10.39 7.32
C GLU A 127 32.09 -10.22 8.75
N ASP A 128 31.34 -10.74 9.72
CA ASP A 128 31.61 -10.66 11.17
C ASP A 128 31.52 -9.26 11.81
N GLU A 129 31.40 -8.19 11.04
CA GLU A 129 31.10 -6.87 11.57
C GLU A 129 29.61 -6.71 11.88
N THR A 130 29.30 -6.21 13.08
CA THR A 130 27.92 -5.88 13.43
C THR A 130 27.39 -4.81 12.48
N THR A 131 26.23 -5.07 11.87
CA THR A 131 25.56 -4.17 10.93
C THR A 131 24.06 -4.23 11.15
N LYS A 132 23.36 -3.17 10.75
CA LYS A 132 21.90 -3.09 10.82
C LYS A 132 21.29 -2.80 9.47
N GLY A 133 20.06 -3.27 9.27
CA GLY A 133 19.24 -2.93 8.12
C GLY A 133 18.27 -4.04 7.77
N LYS A 134 17.36 -3.75 6.86
CA LYS A 134 16.36 -4.72 6.38
C LYS A 134 16.62 -5.07 4.93
N ILE A 135 16.40 -6.34 4.61
CA ILE A 135 16.41 -6.84 3.24
C ILE A 135 15.24 -7.80 3.00
N LEU A 136 14.86 -7.92 1.73
CA LEU A 136 13.91 -8.92 1.27
C LEU A 136 14.67 -10.20 0.87
N ILE A 137 14.38 -11.32 1.53
CA ILE A 137 14.90 -12.63 1.14
C ILE A 137 13.83 -13.37 0.34
N ASN A 138 14.23 -13.91 -0.80
CA ASN A 138 13.42 -14.82 -1.61
C ASN A 138 14.09 -16.20 -1.57
N ILE A 139 13.42 -17.18 -0.96
CA ILE A 139 13.89 -18.56 -0.85
C ILE A 139 13.14 -19.39 -1.88
N GLU A 140 13.85 -20.15 -2.72
CA GLU A 140 13.22 -21.03 -3.70
C GLU A 140 12.34 -22.07 -2.99
N LYS A 141 11.13 -22.27 -3.51
CA LYS A 141 10.18 -23.21 -2.92
C LYS A 141 10.70 -24.64 -3.01
N ASP A 142 10.65 -25.33 -1.88
CA ASP A 142 11.02 -26.73 -1.76
C ASP A 142 9.98 -27.41 -0.86
N THR A 143 9.41 -28.52 -1.32
CA THR A 143 8.39 -29.28 -0.57
C THR A 143 8.97 -30.03 0.62
N THR A 144 10.29 -30.16 0.71
CA THR A 144 10.97 -30.93 1.76
C THR A 144 11.31 -30.11 3.00
N TYR A 145 11.32 -28.77 2.89
CA TYR A 145 11.71 -27.87 3.98
C TYR A 145 10.51 -27.15 4.60
N ASN A 146 10.56 -26.99 5.91
CA ASN A 146 9.60 -26.17 6.65
C ASN A 146 9.87 -24.68 6.41
N LEU A 147 8.80 -23.89 6.44
CA LEU A 147 8.87 -22.43 6.40
C LEU A 147 9.70 -21.89 7.58
N LEU A 148 10.51 -20.87 7.32
CA LEU A 148 11.29 -20.20 8.37
C LEU A 148 10.37 -19.53 9.39
N LYS A 149 10.71 -19.63 10.68
CA LYS A 149 9.94 -19.02 11.77
C LYS A 149 10.50 -17.66 12.14
N VAL A 150 9.65 -16.81 12.72
CA VAL A 150 10.07 -15.50 13.24
C VAL A 150 11.10 -15.68 14.36
N ASP A 151 12.09 -14.81 14.41
CA ASP A 151 13.26 -14.84 15.32
C ASP A 151 14.30 -15.94 15.10
N ASP A 152 14.09 -16.86 14.15
CA ASP A 152 15.16 -17.76 13.72
C ASP A 152 16.33 -16.97 13.11
N ILE A 153 17.55 -17.37 13.45
CA ILE A 153 18.79 -16.76 12.95
C ILE A 153 19.47 -17.72 11.98
N TYR A 154 19.80 -17.22 10.81
CA TYR A 154 20.51 -17.96 9.77
C TYR A 154 21.78 -17.24 9.37
N ILE A 155 22.75 -18.03 8.93
CA ILE A 155 24.00 -17.56 8.31
C ILE A 155 24.04 -18.11 6.89
N SER A 156 24.33 -17.26 5.93
CA SER A 156 24.45 -17.68 4.53
C SER A 156 25.35 -16.73 3.75
N LYS A 157 25.97 -17.24 2.68
CA LYS A 157 26.76 -16.44 1.75
C LYS A 157 25.88 -15.98 0.60
N LEU A 158 25.53 -14.69 0.58
CA LEU A 158 24.48 -14.15 -0.29
C LEU A 158 25.00 -12.98 -1.12
N GLN A 159 24.43 -12.83 -2.32
CA GLN A 159 24.68 -11.68 -3.19
C GLN A 159 23.52 -10.69 -3.09
N PHE A 160 23.82 -9.44 -2.72
CA PHE A 160 22.83 -8.37 -2.77
C PHE A 160 22.45 -8.05 -4.22
N LYS A 161 21.15 -7.91 -4.47
CA LYS A 161 20.61 -7.41 -5.73
C LYS A 161 19.74 -6.21 -5.46
N ASP A 162 19.78 -5.27 -6.39
CA ASP A 162 18.86 -4.14 -6.38
C ASP A 162 17.41 -4.61 -6.49
N LEU A 163 16.53 -3.79 -5.92
CA LEU A 163 15.10 -3.93 -6.13
C LEU A 163 14.75 -3.61 -7.58
N ILE A 164 13.84 -4.39 -8.15
CA ILE A 164 13.43 -4.26 -9.55
C ILE A 164 12.51 -3.05 -9.69
N HIS A 165 12.88 -2.11 -10.57
CA HIS A 165 12.02 -1.01 -11.00
C HIS A 165 10.85 -1.52 -11.88
N PRO A 166 9.72 -0.80 -11.94
CA PRO A 166 8.64 -1.17 -12.84
C PRO A 166 9.15 -1.22 -14.29
N LEU A 167 8.95 -2.37 -14.94
CA LEU A 167 9.43 -2.62 -16.30
C LEU A 167 8.44 -2.12 -17.35
N ASN A 168 7.19 -1.84 -16.98
CA ASN A 168 6.17 -1.31 -17.89
C ASN A 168 5.62 0.03 -17.39
N PRO A 169 5.18 0.92 -18.29
CA PRO A 169 4.56 2.19 -17.90
C PRO A 169 3.30 1.95 -17.06
N HIS A 170 3.02 2.88 -16.14
CA HIS A 170 1.86 2.85 -15.23
C HIS A 170 1.77 1.63 -14.30
N GLN A 171 2.74 0.72 -14.35
CA GLN A 171 2.83 -0.41 -13.44
C GLN A 171 3.17 0.04 -12.02
N PHE A 172 2.63 -0.66 -11.02
CA PHE A 172 2.95 -0.42 -9.61
C PHE A 172 4.46 -0.48 -9.33
N ASP A 173 4.98 0.59 -8.74
CA ASP A 173 6.40 0.74 -8.39
C ASP A 173 6.71 0.05 -7.06
N TYR A 174 6.99 -1.26 -7.14
CA TYR A 174 7.29 -2.08 -5.96
C TYR A 174 8.59 -1.66 -5.26
N LYS A 175 9.58 -1.15 -6.03
CA LYS A 175 10.83 -0.61 -5.49
C LYS A 175 10.55 0.56 -4.56
N LYS A 176 9.82 1.59 -5.02
CA LYS A 176 9.46 2.74 -4.17
C LYS A 176 8.62 2.32 -2.96
N TYR A 177 7.76 1.33 -3.10
CA TYR A 177 6.98 0.79 -1.98
C TYR A 177 7.89 0.21 -0.88
N LEU A 178 8.88 -0.60 -1.25
CA LEU A 178 9.84 -1.20 -0.31
C LEU A 178 10.81 -0.17 0.28
N GLU A 179 11.24 0.82 -0.51
CA GLU A 179 12.10 1.92 -0.04
C GLU A 179 11.44 2.72 1.10
N LYS A 180 10.12 2.96 1.02
CA LYS A 180 9.34 3.57 2.11
C LYS A 180 9.29 2.72 3.39
N GLN A 181 9.57 1.42 3.29
CA GLN A 181 9.70 0.51 4.43
C GLN A 181 11.15 0.34 4.91
N TYR A 182 12.07 1.11 4.32
CA TYR A 182 13.52 1.06 4.51
C TYR A 182 14.15 -0.27 4.08
N ILE A 183 13.62 -0.86 3.01
CA ILE A 183 14.17 -2.05 2.34
C ILE A 183 14.71 -1.60 0.98
N TYR A 184 16.00 -1.81 0.76
CA TYR A 184 16.71 -1.27 -0.42
C TYR A 184 17.27 -2.36 -1.34
N HIS A 185 17.51 -3.55 -0.80
CA HIS A 185 18.06 -4.68 -1.53
C HIS A 185 17.25 -5.94 -1.27
N GLN A 186 17.36 -6.88 -2.21
CA GLN A 186 16.82 -8.22 -2.11
C GLN A 186 17.92 -9.26 -2.37
N VAL A 187 17.72 -10.45 -1.81
CA VAL A 187 18.61 -11.60 -2.02
C VAL A 187 17.77 -12.80 -2.45
N PHE A 188 18.40 -13.71 -3.20
CA PHE A 188 17.80 -14.95 -3.67
C PHE A 188 18.67 -16.11 -3.19
N THR A 189 18.06 -17.12 -2.60
CA THR A 189 18.77 -18.27 -2.02
C THR A 189 17.92 -19.54 -2.10
N THR A 190 18.55 -20.68 -1.87
CA THR A 190 17.90 -21.98 -1.66
C THR A 190 17.96 -22.35 -0.18
N ASN A 191 17.12 -23.31 0.24
CA ASN A 191 17.12 -23.80 1.64
C ASN A 191 18.47 -24.40 2.05
N ASN A 192 19.14 -25.13 1.14
CA ASN A 192 20.43 -25.78 1.42
C ASN A 192 21.57 -24.80 1.72
N ALA A 193 21.46 -23.54 1.27
CA ALA A 193 22.48 -22.52 1.52
C ALA A 193 22.31 -21.83 2.88
N LEU A 194 21.28 -22.16 3.66
CA LEU A 194 20.96 -21.55 4.94
C LEU A 194 21.46 -22.40 6.10
N TYR A 195 22.40 -21.88 6.87
CA TYR A 195 22.89 -22.52 8.08
C TYR A 195 22.15 -21.96 9.30
N TYR A 196 21.38 -22.81 9.98
CA TYR A 196 20.67 -22.42 11.19
C TYR A 196 21.65 -22.16 12.34
N SER A 197 21.59 -20.96 12.92
CA SER A 197 22.45 -20.52 14.01
C SER A 197 21.71 -20.44 15.37
N GLY A 198 20.48 -20.95 15.45
CA GLY A 198 19.64 -20.92 16.65
C GLY A 198 18.71 -19.70 16.74
N SER A 199 18.06 -19.54 17.90
CA SER A 199 17.29 -18.36 18.27
C SER A 199 17.78 -17.85 19.64
N LYS A 200 18.43 -16.68 19.69
CA LYS A 200 19.05 -16.19 20.94
C LYS A 200 18.06 -15.55 21.91
N LYS A 201 17.12 -14.75 21.41
CA LYS A 201 16.18 -13.97 22.22
C LYS A 201 14.83 -13.86 21.51
N ILE A 202 13.77 -14.21 22.22
CA ILE A 202 12.39 -14.01 21.76
C ILE A 202 12.13 -12.51 21.72
N SER A 203 11.88 -11.98 20.53
CA SER A 203 11.47 -10.60 20.34
C SER A 203 9.96 -10.45 20.60
N LEU A 204 9.50 -9.21 20.70
CA LEU A 204 8.07 -8.89 20.77
C LEU A 204 7.29 -9.49 19.59
N LEU A 205 7.90 -9.58 18.40
CA LEU A 205 7.31 -10.18 17.21
C LEU A 205 7.30 -11.71 17.28
N GLY A 206 8.36 -12.35 17.76
CA GLY A 206 8.39 -13.81 17.94
C GLY A 206 7.43 -14.28 19.04
N LEU A 207 7.28 -13.51 20.12
CA LEU A 207 6.24 -13.78 21.13
C LEU A 207 4.84 -13.70 20.52
N ALA A 208 4.59 -12.69 19.69
CA ALA A 208 3.34 -12.56 18.95
C ALA A 208 3.10 -13.76 18.04
N ASP A 209 4.12 -14.20 17.30
CA ASP A 209 4.05 -15.33 16.38
C ASP A 209 3.78 -16.65 17.12
N ASN A 210 4.45 -16.88 18.26
CA ASN A 210 4.19 -18.04 19.11
C ASN A 210 2.75 -18.06 19.65
N ILE A 211 2.20 -16.90 20.05
CA ILE A 211 0.79 -16.79 20.46
C ILE A 211 -0.14 -17.14 19.30
N ARG A 212 0.15 -16.67 18.08
CA ARG A 212 -0.67 -17.01 16.90
C ARG A 212 -0.63 -18.50 16.60
N ILE A 213 0.56 -19.10 16.61
CA ILE A 213 0.73 -20.54 16.38
C ILE A 213 -0.05 -21.34 17.43
N PHE A 214 0.03 -20.92 18.70
CA PHE A 214 -0.72 -21.54 19.78
C PHE A 214 -2.25 -21.44 19.57
N ILE A 215 -2.76 -20.24 19.25
CA ILE A 215 -4.19 -20.02 19.00
C ILE A 215 -4.65 -20.81 17.77
N ASN A 216 -3.90 -20.78 16.67
CA ASN A 216 -4.22 -21.53 15.45
C ASN A 216 -4.32 -23.03 15.73
N LYS A 217 -3.34 -23.60 16.43
CA LYS A 217 -3.36 -25.02 16.82
C LYS A 217 -4.60 -25.37 17.66
N LYS A 218 -5.06 -24.46 18.51
CA LYS A 218 -6.28 -24.65 19.31
C LYS A 218 -7.57 -24.54 18.48
N LEU A 219 -7.60 -23.66 17.48
CA LEU A 219 -8.74 -23.49 16.58
C LEU A 219 -8.85 -24.61 15.53
N GLU A 220 -7.71 -25.14 15.06
CA GLU A 220 -7.65 -26.27 14.12
C GLU A 220 -8.32 -27.52 14.69
N ALA A 221 -8.31 -27.71 16.01
CA ALA A 221 -8.97 -28.83 16.68
C ALA A 221 -10.48 -28.94 16.41
N TYR A 222 -11.13 -27.84 15.97
CA TYR A 222 -12.57 -27.80 15.70
C TYR A 222 -12.95 -28.03 14.22
N ASN A 223 -11.97 -28.20 13.32
CA ASN A 223 -12.19 -28.46 11.89
C ASN A 223 -13.11 -27.42 11.20
N PHE A 224 -12.89 -26.12 11.43
CA PHE A 224 -13.48 -25.06 10.61
C PHE A 224 -13.17 -25.28 9.12
N LYS A 225 -14.04 -24.82 8.22
CA LYS A 225 -13.70 -24.82 6.79
C LYS A 225 -12.49 -23.92 6.55
N THR A 226 -11.72 -24.21 5.50
CA THR A 226 -10.48 -23.48 5.17
C THR A 226 -10.67 -21.97 5.04
N ASP A 227 -11.69 -21.52 4.28
CA ASP A 227 -12.00 -20.10 4.14
C ASP A 227 -12.54 -19.48 5.45
N GLU A 228 -13.29 -20.24 6.26
CA GLU A 228 -13.80 -19.79 7.56
C GLU A 228 -12.64 -19.53 8.52
N LEU A 229 -11.71 -20.49 8.64
CA LEU A 229 -10.50 -20.38 9.46
C LEU A 229 -9.59 -19.24 8.97
N ALA A 230 -9.41 -19.08 7.66
CA ALA A 230 -8.64 -17.98 7.09
C ALA A 230 -9.23 -16.60 7.45
N ILE A 231 -10.56 -16.46 7.45
CA ILE A 231 -11.24 -15.23 7.88
C ILE A 231 -11.05 -15.00 9.38
N ILE A 232 -11.18 -16.05 10.20
CA ILE A 232 -10.95 -15.96 11.66
C ILE A 232 -9.50 -15.49 11.94
N ASN A 233 -8.52 -16.13 11.32
CA ASN A 233 -7.10 -15.77 11.47
C ASN A 233 -6.83 -14.34 11.00
N ALA A 234 -7.49 -13.88 9.94
CA ALA A 234 -7.37 -12.50 9.47
C ALA A 234 -7.94 -11.47 10.44
N LEU A 235 -9.10 -11.76 11.05
CA LEU A 235 -9.81 -10.85 11.96
C LEU A 235 -9.14 -10.73 13.34
N PHE A 236 -8.65 -11.85 13.90
CA PHE A 236 -8.12 -11.88 15.27
C PHE A 236 -6.59 -11.87 15.34
N LEU A 237 -5.92 -12.53 14.39
CA LEU A 237 -4.46 -12.68 14.38
C LEU A 237 -3.77 -11.80 13.33
N GLY A 238 -4.55 -11.13 12.47
CA GLY A 238 -4.04 -10.30 11.39
C GLY A 238 -3.40 -11.08 10.23
N GLN A 239 -3.58 -12.41 10.19
CA GLN A 239 -2.97 -13.30 9.19
C GLN A 239 -3.85 -13.40 7.93
N ARG A 240 -3.36 -12.89 6.80
CA ARG A 240 -4.10 -12.85 5.52
C ARG A 240 -3.52 -13.74 4.42
N GLN A 241 -2.39 -14.38 4.70
CA GLN A 241 -1.68 -15.19 3.73
C GLN A 241 -2.55 -16.34 3.19
N ASP A 242 -3.39 -16.91 4.05
CA ASP A 242 -4.25 -18.07 3.77
C ASP A 242 -5.59 -17.72 3.12
N ILE A 243 -5.92 -16.41 2.99
CA ILE A 243 -7.13 -15.99 2.29
C ILE A 243 -7.00 -16.35 0.79
N SER A 244 -7.95 -17.14 0.31
CA SER A 244 -8.04 -17.55 -1.08
C SER A 244 -8.26 -16.33 -2.01
N LYS A 245 -7.75 -16.41 -3.24
CA LYS A 245 -7.89 -15.32 -4.22
C LYS A 245 -9.35 -15.01 -4.55
N ALA A 246 -10.21 -16.03 -4.52
CA ALA A 246 -11.66 -15.88 -4.73
C ALA A 246 -12.30 -15.05 -3.61
N VAL A 247 -12.08 -15.43 -2.33
CA VAL A 247 -12.59 -14.67 -1.18
C VAL A 247 -12.06 -13.23 -1.19
N TYR A 248 -10.77 -13.03 -1.44
CA TYR A 248 -10.18 -11.68 -1.54
C TYR A 248 -10.87 -10.84 -2.63
N THR A 249 -11.14 -11.43 -3.79
CA THR A 249 -11.81 -10.75 -4.91
C THR A 249 -13.26 -10.41 -4.56
N ASN A 250 -13.99 -11.35 -3.93
CA ASN A 250 -15.37 -11.13 -3.51
C ASN A 250 -15.51 -9.95 -2.56
N TYR A 251 -14.65 -9.87 -1.54
CA TYR A 251 -14.65 -8.74 -0.60
C TYR A 251 -14.21 -7.43 -1.26
N THR A 252 -13.30 -7.47 -2.23
CA THR A 252 -12.90 -6.29 -3.01
C THR A 252 -14.06 -5.76 -3.86
N ASN A 253 -14.74 -6.65 -4.57
CA ASN A 253 -15.89 -6.33 -5.42
C ASN A 253 -17.10 -5.85 -4.63
N ALA A 254 -17.34 -6.39 -3.43
CA ALA A 254 -18.41 -5.94 -2.55
C ALA A 254 -18.10 -4.63 -1.81
N GLY A 255 -16.87 -4.08 -1.92
CA GLY A 255 -16.45 -2.90 -1.16
C GLY A 255 -16.15 -3.15 0.32
N ALA A 256 -16.02 -4.41 0.71
CA ALA A 256 -15.82 -4.87 2.08
C ALA A 256 -14.38 -5.34 2.37
N ILE A 257 -13.40 -5.07 1.50
CA ILE A 257 -12.01 -5.54 1.67
C ILE A 257 -11.36 -5.07 2.99
N HIS A 258 -11.81 -3.93 3.50
CA HIS A 258 -11.39 -3.37 4.79
C HIS A 258 -11.82 -4.23 6.00
N ILE A 259 -12.66 -5.25 5.78
CA ILE A 259 -13.14 -6.19 6.81
C ILE A 259 -12.20 -7.38 6.95
N LEU A 260 -11.64 -7.89 5.84
CA LEU A 260 -10.55 -8.89 5.87
C LEU A 260 -9.24 -8.31 6.43
N ALA A 261 -9.22 -7.00 6.65
CA ALA A 261 -8.14 -6.28 7.27
C ALA A 261 -8.55 -5.85 8.68
N VAL A 262 -7.71 -6.12 9.68
CA VAL A 262 -7.92 -5.49 11.00
C VAL A 262 -7.91 -3.97 10.83
N SER A 263 -9.08 -3.37 11.04
CA SER A 263 -9.38 -1.97 10.76
C SER A 263 -9.72 -1.20 12.05
N GLY A 264 -9.91 0.12 11.92
CA GLY A 264 -10.35 0.95 13.05
C GLY A 264 -11.63 0.47 13.69
N LEU A 265 -12.58 -0.04 12.90
CA LEU A 265 -13.84 -0.57 13.43
C LEU A 265 -13.61 -1.77 14.35
N HIS A 266 -12.71 -2.69 13.99
CA HIS A 266 -12.37 -3.85 14.82
C HIS A 266 -11.82 -3.43 16.18
N VAL A 267 -10.83 -2.53 16.17
CA VAL A 267 -10.21 -2.01 17.40
C VAL A 267 -11.22 -1.23 18.24
N GLY A 268 -12.12 -0.46 17.60
CA GLY A 268 -13.18 0.26 18.30
C GLY A 268 -14.18 -0.67 18.97
N ILE A 269 -14.60 -1.74 18.30
CA ILE A 269 -15.47 -2.78 18.87
C ILE A 269 -14.76 -3.49 20.03
N ILE A 270 -13.48 -3.86 19.86
CA ILE A 270 -12.66 -4.44 20.93
C ILE A 270 -12.61 -3.49 22.13
N LEU A 271 -12.37 -2.19 21.92
CA LEU A 271 -12.39 -1.20 22.98
C LEU A 271 -13.75 -1.18 23.71
N ILE A 272 -14.88 -1.21 22.99
CA ILE A 272 -16.22 -1.24 23.60
C ILE A 272 -16.41 -2.49 24.46
N ILE A 273 -16.06 -3.66 23.94
CA ILE A 273 -16.15 -4.95 24.65
C ILE A 273 -15.29 -4.91 25.91
N LEU A 274 -14.03 -4.52 25.80
CA LEU A 274 -13.13 -4.41 26.95
C LEU A 274 -13.60 -3.37 27.96
N ASN A 275 -14.14 -2.24 27.51
CA ASN A 275 -14.66 -1.19 28.38
C ASN A 275 -15.86 -1.67 29.20
N PHE A 276 -16.66 -2.59 28.64
CA PHE A 276 -17.76 -3.27 29.33
C PHE A 276 -17.23 -4.31 30.34
N ILE A 277 -16.34 -5.20 29.92
CA ILE A 277 -15.76 -6.26 30.78
C ILE A 277 -15.00 -5.66 31.96
N LEU A 278 -14.22 -4.59 31.74
CA LEU A 278 -13.42 -3.92 32.77
C LEU A 278 -14.22 -2.86 33.55
N LYS A 279 -15.54 -2.75 33.34
CA LYS A 279 -16.40 -1.80 34.08
C LYS A 279 -16.35 -2.03 35.60
N PRO A 280 -16.36 -3.25 36.16
CA PRO A 280 -16.32 -3.45 37.62
C PRO A 280 -15.11 -2.81 38.29
N ILE A 281 -13.96 -2.73 37.60
CA ILE A 281 -12.72 -2.12 38.12
C ILE A 281 -12.91 -0.65 38.49
N THR A 282 -13.85 0.07 37.85
CA THR A 282 -14.10 1.48 38.19
C THR A 282 -14.65 1.69 39.60
N GLN A 283 -15.13 0.63 40.26
CA GLN A 283 -15.61 0.67 41.64
C GLN A 283 -14.46 0.75 42.67
N LEU A 284 -13.22 0.43 42.27
CA LEU A 284 -12.05 0.51 43.12
C LEU A 284 -11.54 1.96 43.26
N LYS A 285 -10.82 2.27 44.35
CA LYS A 285 -10.10 3.54 44.52
C LYS A 285 -9.06 3.66 43.38
N TYR A 286 -9.08 4.78 42.64
CA TYR A 286 -8.32 4.99 41.39
C TYR A 286 -8.67 4.05 40.22
N GLY A 287 -9.79 3.33 40.29
CA GLY A 287 -10.21 2.34 39.31
C GLY A 287 -10.34 2.85 37.87
N SER A 288 -10.69 4.13 37.67
CA SER A 288 -10.75 4.77 36.34
C SER A 288 -9.38 4.85 35.64
N ILE A 289 -8.33 5.16 36.41
CA ILE A 289 -6.96 5.24 35.89
C ILE A 289 -6.45 3.83 35.60
N LEU A 290 -6.62 2.90 36.54
CA LEU A 290 -6.22 1.51 36.36
C LEU A 290 -6.90 0.88 35.14
N LYS A 291 -8.21 1.11 34.99
CA LYS A 291 -8.98 0.67 33.81
C LYS A 291 -8.40 1.24 32.52
N THR A 292 -8.07 2.54 32.48
CA THR A 292 -7.51 3.18 31.28
C THR A 292 -6.14 2.59 30.92
N ILE A 293 -5.26 2.38 31.90
CA ILE A 293 -3.95 1.76 31.70
C ILE A 293 -4.12 0.34 31.15
N LEU A 294 -5.00 -0.47 31.76
CA LEU A 294 -5.26 -1.84 31.35
C LEU A 294 -5.86 -1.91 29.94
N LEU A 295 -6.81 -1.01 29.60
CA LEU A 295 -7.37 -0.89 28.26
C LEU A 295 -6.29 -0.61 27.21
N VAL A 296 -5.46 0.41 27.45
CA VAL A 296 -4.37 0.77 26.52
C VAL A 296 -3.39 -0.40 26.39
N PHE A 297 -3.02 -1.04 27.49
CA PHE A 297 -2.12 -2.19 27.50
C PHE A 297 -2.68 -3.35 26.65
N ILE A 298 -3.94 -3.77 26.88
CA ILE A 298 -4.57 -4.86 26.13
C ILE A 298 -4.68 -4.52 24.63
N LEU A 299 -5.01 -3.27 24.28
CA LEU A 299 -5.07 -2.85 22.89
C LEU A 299 -3.71 -2.93 22.18
N TRP A 300 -2.61 -2.59 22.88
CA TRP A 300 -1.27 -2.73 22.32
C TRP A 300 -0.81 -4.20 22.25
N CYS A 301 -1.18 -5.04 23.22
CA CYS A 301 -0.99 -6.49 23.12
C CYS A 301 -1.71 -7.05 21.88
N PHE A 302 -2.97 -6.66 21.65
CA PHE A 302 -3.69 -6.99 20.43
C PHE A 302 -2.98 -6.47 19.18
N ALA A 303 -2.45 -5.23 19.20
CA ALA A 303 -1.72 -4.67 18.06
C ALA A 303 -0.48 -5.50 17.70
N VAL A 304 0.23 -5.98 18.71
CA VAL A 304 1.40 -6.85 18.57
C VAL A 304 0.99 -8.20 17.99
N ILE A 305 -0.03 -8.84 18.55
CA ILE A 305 -0.57 -10.13 18.05
C ILE A 305 -1.10 -9.98 16.62
N ALA A 306 -1.70 -8.85 16.26
CA ALA A 306 -2.16 -8.58 14.89
C ALA A 306 -1.02 -8.11 13.94
N GLY A 307 0.24 -8.09 14.41
CA GLY A 307 1.43 -7.93 13.57
C GLY A 307 1.89 -6.49 13.37
N LEU A 308 1.43 -5.56 14.21
CA LEU A 308 1.77 -4.14 14.13
C LEU A 308 1.60 -3.54 12.73
N SER A 309 0.63 -4.03 11.97
CA SER A 309 0.33 -3.51 10.65
C SER A 309 -0.04 -2.02 10.73
N ALA A 310 0.20 -1.28 9.65
CA ALA A 310 -0.05 0.16 9.62
C ALA A 310 -1.52 0.50 9.97
N SER A 311 -2.48 -0.32 9.53
CA SER A 311 -3.90 -0.16 9.89
C SER A 311 -4.15 -0.27 11.40
N VAL A 312 -3.61 -1.32 12.03
CA VAL A 312 -3.84 -1.61 13.45
C VAL A 312 -3.16 -0.59 14.36
N THR A 313 -1.91 -0.24 14.05
CA THR A 313 -1.17 0.75 14.84
C THR A 313 -1.84 2.12 14.85
N ARG A 314 -2.44 2.55 13.73
CA ARG A 314 -3.21 3.80 13.65
C ARG A 314 -4.49 3.75 14.47
N ALA A 315 -5.22 2.64 14.38
CA ALA A 315 -6.43 2.44 15.15
C ALA A 315 -6.13 2.43 16.67
N VAL A 316 -5.18 1.60 17.11
CA VAL A 316 -4.83 1.47 18.53
C VAL A 316 -4.27 2.77 19.11
N THR A 317 -3.47 3.51 18.37
CA THR A 317 -3.01 4.84 18.81
C THR A 317 -4.17 5.83 18.94
N MET A 318 -5.07 5.91 17.96
CA MET A 318 -6.25 6.76 18.03
C MET A 318 -7.13 6.38 19.23
N PHE A 319 -7.47 5.11 19.41
CA PHE A 319 -8.31 4.65 20.52
C PHE A 319 -7.61 4.74 21.88
N SER A 320 -6.27 4.66 21.94
CA SER A 320 -5.50 4.95 23.15
C SER A 320 -5.68 6.42 23.57
N ILE A 321 -5.57 7.35 22.61
CA ILE A 321 -5.78 8.78 22.87
C ILE A 321 -7.23 9.03 23.30
N VAL A 322 -8.21 8.39 22.63
CA VAL A 322 -9.64 8.49 23.02
C VAL A 322 -9.84 7.98 24.45
N ALA A 323 -9.30 6.81 24.81
CA ALA A 323 -9.43 6.24 26.15
C ALA A 323 -8.83 7.15 27.23
N ILE A 324 -7.64 7.70 26.98
CA ILE A 324 -6.98 8.67 27.88
C ILE A 324 -7.83 9.94 28.00
N ALA A 325 -8.33 10.46 26.87
CA ALA A 325 -9.11 11.68 26.82
C ALA A 325 -10.46 11.56 27.56
N MET A 326 -11.12 10.39 27.48
CA MET A 326 -12.34 10.09 28.24
C MET A 326 -12.09 10.08 29.75
N ASN A 327 -10.91 9.63 30.21
CA ASN A 327 -10.57 9.61 31.64
C ASN A 327 -10.23 11.01 32.19
N ILE A 328 -9.74 11.92 31.35
CA ILE A 328 -9.39 13.30 31.75
C ILE A 328 -10.62 14.16 32.11
N LYS A 329 -11.86 13.65 31.94
CA LYS A 329 -13.14 14.33 32.27
C LYS A 329 -13.27 15.76 31.69
N ARG A 330 -12.54 16.07 30.61
CA ARG A 330 -12.64 17.35 29.89
C ARG A 330 -13.44 17.18 28.59
N PRO A 331 -14.17 18.20 28.14
CA PRO A 331 -14.81 18.16 26.83
C PRO A 331 -13.73 18.03 25.75
N THR A 332 -13.74 16.93 25.01
CA THR A 332 -12.73 16.63 24.00
C THR A 332 -13.33 16.88 22.62
N ASN A 333 -12.56 17.55 21.76
CA ASN A 333 -12.93 17.74 20.37
C ASN A 333 -12.34 16.61 19.54
N ILE A 334 -13.17 15.90 18.79
CA ILE A 334 -12.77 14.75 17.96
C ILE A 334 -11.68 15.14 16.96
N PHE A 335 -11.70 16.37 16.41
CA PHE A 335 -10.66 16.86 15.51
C PHE A 335 -9.30 17.01 16.20
N ASN A 336 -9.27 17.40 17.48
CA ASN A 336 -8.02 17.46 18.23
C ASN A 336 -7.48 16.07 18.49
N THR A 337 -8.34 15.13 18.88
CA THR A 337 -7.95 13.72 19.07
C THR A 337 -7.37 13.13 17.78
N LEU A 338 -8.00 13.41 16.64
CA LEU A 338 -7.52 13.00 15.32
C LEU A 338 -6.16 13.63 15.00
N ALA A 339 -6.00 14.94 15.21
CA ALA A 339 -4.76 15.66 14.95
C ALA A 339 -3.60 15.21 15.85
N ILE A 340 -3.86 14.93 17.13
CA ILE A 340 -2.87 14.36 18.07
C ILE A 340 -2.45 12.97 17.59
N SER A 341 -3.39 12.14 17.16
CA SER A 341 -3.09 10.80 16.65
C SER A 341 -2.18 10.86 15.42
N VAL A 342 -2.52 11.68 14.42
CA VAL A 342 -1.66 11.91 13.23
C VAL A 342 -0.29 12.43 13.65
N PHE A 343 -0.25 13.43 14.54
CA PHE A 343 0.98 14.05 15.01
C PHE A 343 1.94 13.02 15.64
N VAL A 344 1.46 12.25 16.62
CA VAL A 344 2.27 11.25 17.32
C VAL A 344 2.76 10.15 16.38
N LEU A 345 1.89 9.64 15.50
CA LEU A 345 2.27 8.60 14.56
C LEU A 345 3.32 9.07 13.54
N LEU A 346 3.19 10.28 13.01
CA LEU A 346 4.13 10.80 12.03
C LEU A 346 5.48 11.15 12.65
N LEU A 347 5.53 11.49 13.94
CA LEU A 347 6.79 11.61 14.68
C LEU A 347 7.53 10.27 14.84
N ILE A 348 6.80 9.16 15.02
CA ILE A 348 7.40 7.84 15.22
C ILE A 348 7.66 7.10 13.89
N LYS A 349 6.80 7.31 12.89
CA LYS A 349 6.87 6.68 11.57
C LYS A 349 6.48 7.68 10.48
N PRO A 350 7.40 8.57 10.06
CA PRO A 350 7.08 9.63 9.09
C PRO A 350 6.64 9.10 7.72
N MET A 351 7.15 7.93 7.31
CA MET A 351 6.77 7.30 6.03
C MET A 351 5.30 6.88 5.96
N PHE A 352 4.59 6.80 7.09
CA PHE A 352 3.15 6.55 7.10
C PHE A 352 2.35 7.63 6.34
N LEU A 353 2.87 8.86 6.21
CA LEU A 353 2.23 9.89 5.39
C LEU A 353 2.00 9.44 3.92
N PHE A 354 2.89 8.60 3.40
CA PHE A 354 2.85 8.09 2.02
C PHE A 354 2.21 6.71 1.90
N ASP A 355 1.72 6.14 3.00
CA ASP A 355 1.01 4.88 3.02
C ASP A 355 -0.46 5.12 2.63
N VAL A 356 -0.94 4.40 1.62
CA VAL A 356 -2.31 4.53 1.13
C VAL A 356 -3.32 4.14 2.21
N GLY A 357 -3.01 3.13 3.02
CA GLY A 357 -3.83 2.73 4.16
C GLY A 357 -3.97 3.85 5.18
N PHE A 358 -2.85 4.51 5.53
CA PHE A 358 -2.82 5.69 6.40
C PHE A 358 -3.78 6.77 5.91
N GLN A 359 -3.61 7.19 4.65
CA GLN A 359 -4.41 8.24 4.02
C GLN A 359 -5.90 7.89 4.05
N LEU A 360 -6.27 6.69 3.59
CA LEU A 360 -7.66 6.25 3.50
C LEU A 360 -8.36 6.27 4.86
N SER A 361 -7.74 5.76 5.94
CA SER A 361 -8.47 5.70 7.21
C SER A 361 -8.55 7.03 7.94
N TYR A 362 -7.56 7.94 7.83
CA TYR A 362 -7.70 9.28 8.41
C TYR A 362 -8.70 10.13 7.63
N LEU A 363 -8.76 9.99 6.31
CA LEU A 363 -9.75 10.67 5.48
C LEU A 363 -11.15 10.13 5.71
N ALA A 364 -11.32 8.81 5.86
CA ALA A 364 -12.60 8.22 6.24
C ALA A 364 -13.12 8.80 7.56
N VAL A 365 -12.31 8.79 8.62
CA VAL A 365 -12.72 9.32 9.93
C VAL A 365 -12.95 10.83 9.87
N PHE A 366 -12.09 11.58 9.18
CA PHE A 366 -12.29 13.03 9.01
C PHE A 366 -13.60 13.32 8.28
N SER A 367 -13.90 12.59 7.21
CA SER A 367 -15.14 12.76 6.45
C SER A 367 -16.37 12.31 7.23
N ILE A 368 -16.31 11.22 8.01
CA ILE A 368 -17.40 10.85 8.93
C ILE A 368 -17.67 12.00 9.90
N VAL A 369 -16.67 12.47 10.64
CA VAL A 369 -16.85 13.50 11.67
C VAL A 369 -17.30 14.85 11.08
N THR A 370 -16.97 15.16 9.82
CA THR A 370 -17.36 16.41 9.17
C THR A 370 -18.69 16.35 8.42
N ILE A 371 -19.00 15.25 7.73
CA ILE A 371 -20.13 15.14 6.80
C ILE A 371 -21.33 14.44 7.45
N ASP A 372 -21.10 13.40 8.24
CA ASP A 372 -22.17 12.56 8.81
C ASP A 372 -23.18 13.34 9.66
N PRO A 373 -22.79 14.28 10.56
CA PRO A 373 -23.75 15.04 11.35
C PRO A 373 -24.73 15.88 10.52
N PHE A 374 -24.38 16.20 9.27
CA PHE A 374 -25.26 16.92 8.35
C PHE A 374 -26.15 15.97 7.58
N LEU A 375 -25.61 14.84 7.10
CA LEU A 375 -26.40 13.82 6.40
C LEU A 375 -27.45 13.18 7.32
N TYR A 376 -27.07 12.87 8.56
CA TYR A 376 -27.98 12.29 9.54
C TYR A 376 -29.19 13.19 9.83
N LYS A 377 -29.01 14.52 9.83
CA LYS A 377 -30.10 15.49 10.05
C LYS A 377 -31.10 15.60 8.90
N ILE A 378 -30.81 15.05 7.72
CA ILE A 378 -31.73 15.08 6.58
C ILE A 378 -33.01 14.30 6.89
N TRP A 379 -32.89 13.19 7.62
CA TRP A 379 -34.02 12.35 8.00
C TRP A 379 -33.80 11.75 9.40
N GLN A 380 -34.75 11.94 10.30
CA GLN A 380 -34.69 11.42 11.67
C GLN A 380 -35.92 10.55 11.93
N PRO A 381 -35.92 9.30 11.46
CA PRO A 381 -37.06 8.41 11.62
C PRO A 381 -37.31 8.12 13.11
N LYS A 382 -38.59 8.02 13.49
CA LYS A 382 -38.98 7.75 14.89
C LYS A 382 -38.67 6.32 15.35
N ASN A 383 -38.62 5.35 14.42
CA ASN A 383 -38.35 3.95 14.74
C ASN A 383 -36.84 3.74 14.95
N TRP A 384 -36.46 3.24 16.13
CA TRP A 384 -35.05 2.99 16.50
C TRP A 384 -34.30 2.09 15.49
N ILE A 385 -34.99 1.10 14.90
CA ILE A 385 -34.37 0.19 13.92
C ILE A 385 -34.04 0.96 12.65
N LEU A 386 -35.00 1.75 12.18
CA LEU A 386 -34.86 2.55 10.97
C LEU A 386 -33.82 3.65 11.15
N ASP A 387 -33.77 4.27 12.33
CA ASP A 387 -32.75 5.25 12.71
C ASP A 387 -31.34 4.64 12.71
N LYS A 388 -31.18 3.43 13.25
CA LYS A 388 -29.89 2.73 13.26
C LYS A 388 -29.40 2.38 11.86
N TYR A 389 -30.28 1.93 10.97
CA TYR A 389 -29.93 1.68 9.57
C TYR A 389 -29.65 2.97 8.81
N TRP A 390 -30.43 4.03 9.04
CA TRP A 390 -30.17 5.34 8.45
C TRP A 390 -28.82 5.91 8.88
N HIS A 391 -28.51 5.89 10.18
CA HIS A 391 -27.21 6.34 10.70
C HIS A 391 -26.05 5.50 10.17
N THR A 392 -26.22 4.18 10.05
CA THR A 392 -25.21 3.30 9.41
C THR A 392 -25.00 3.70 7.95
N PHE A 393 -26.08 3.98 7.22
CA PHE A 393 -26.02 4.45 5.85
C PHE A 393 -25.29 5.80 5.74
N THR A 394 -25.63 6.81 6.55
CA THR A 394 -24.99 8.13 6.50
C THR A 394 -23.50 8.06 6.86
N ILE A 395 -23.11 7.20 7.80
CA ILE A 395 -21.70 6.95 8.13
C ILE A 395 -20.97 6.35 6.91
N THR A 396 -21.56 5.34 6.26
CA THR A 396 -20.94 4.70 5.09
C THR A 396 -20.76 5.65 3.93
N ILE A 397 -21.77 6.49 3.63
CA ILE A 397 -21.66 7.52 2.59
C ILE A 397 -20.60 8.56 2.94
N SER A 398 -20.58 9.04 4.19
CA SER A 398 -19.61 10.03 4.65
C SER A 398 -18.18 9.51 4.54
N ALA A 399 -17.94 8.28 5.00
CA ALA A 399 -16.65 7.62 4.86
C ALA A 399 -16.25 7.50 3.39
N GLN A 400 -17.17 7.02 2.54
CA GLN A 400 -16.95 6.79 1.12
C GLN A 400 -16.59 8.09 0.38
N LEU A 401 -17.26 9.21 0.66
CA LEU A 401 -16.91 10.53 0.09
C LEU A 401 -15.47 10.94 0.41
N GLY A 402 -14.96 10.60 1.59
CA GLY A 402 -13.56 10.85 1.96
C GLY A 402 -12.55 9.99 1.20
N ILE A 403 -12.90 8.73 0.94
CA ILE A 403 -11.95 7.75 0.38
C ILE A 403 -12.02 7.58 -1.15
N ILE A 404 -13.15 7.92 -1.80
CA ILE A 404 -13.34 7.73 -3.25
C ILE A 404 -12.17 8.27 -4.07
N PRO A 405 -11.72 9.54 -3.92
CA PRO A 405 -10.67 10.09 -4.77
C PRO A 405 -9.38 9.27 -4.77
N ILE A 406 -8.89 8.90 -3.59
CA ILE A 406 -7.67 8.09 -3.44
C ILE A 406 -7.92 6.64 -3.88
N SER A 407 -9.08 6.08 -3.55
CA SER A 407 -9.43 4.71 -3.95
C SER A 407 -9.44 4.56 -5.47
N LEU A 408 -10.04 5.52 -6.19
CA LEU A 408 -10.05 5.54 -7.65
C LEU A 408 -8.64 5.69 -8.23
N CYS A 409 -7.79 6.50 -7.61
CA CYS A 409 -6.41 6.73 -8.08
C CYS A 409 -5.50 5.51 -7.96
N TYR A 410 -5.66 4.69 -6.90
CA TYR A 410 -4.76 3.56 -6.63
C TYR A 410 -5.34 2.21 -7.04
N PHE A 411 -6.66 2.03 -6.94
CA PHE A 411 -7.32 0.75 -7.20
C PHE A 411 -8.13 0.73 -8.50
N HIS A 412 -8.37 1.89 -9.11
CA HIS A 412 -9.08 2.02 -10.39
C HIS A 412 -10.44 1.30 -10.42
N GLN A 413 -11.08 1.17 -9.26
CA GLN A 413 -12.32 0.44 -9.09
C GLN A 413 -13.20 1.15 -8.06
N PHE A 414 -14.50 1.19 -8.32
CA PHE A 414 -15.52 1.64 -7.39
C PHE A 414 -16.63 0.57 -7.27
N PRO A 415 -16.78 -0.04 -6.08
CA PRO A 415 -17.85 -0.99 -5.82
C PRO A 415 -19.15 -0.23 -5.54
N GLY A 416 -20.15 -0.32 -6.42
CA GLY A 416 -21.42 0.40 -6.30
C GLY A 416 -22.32 -0.07 -5.16
N LEU A 417 -22.31 -1.37 -4.84
CA LEU A 417 -23.12 -1.96 -3.76
C LEU A 417 -22.42 -1.92 -2.39
N PHE A 418 -21.39 -1.10 -2.21
CA PHE A 418 -20.66 -0.97 -0.94
C PHE A 418 -21.58 -0.67 0.24
N PHE A 419 -22.61 0.16 0.03
CA PHE A 419 -23.55 0.54 1.09
C PHE A 419 -24.41 -0.64 1.55
N ILE A 420 -24.87 -1.49 0.61
CA ILE A 420 -25.64 -2.71 0.93
C ILE A 420 -24.75 -3.69 1.70
N SER A 421 -23.52 -3.89 1.23
CA SER A 421 -22.55 -4.75 1.91
C SER A 421 -22.31 -4.26 3.33
N ASN A 422 -22.00 -2.98 3.51
CA ASN A 422 -21.69 -2.41 4.80
C ASN A 422 -22.90 -2.37 5.76
N LEU A 423 -24.12 -2.18 5.25
CA LEU A 423 -25.35 -2.17 6.06
C LEU A 423 -25.58 -3.50 6.77
N VAL A 424 -25.23 -4.62 6.12
CA VAL A 424 -25.38 -5.97 6.68
C VAL A 424 -24.14 -6.39 7.46
N VAL A 425 -22.95 -6.16 6.90
CA VAL A 425 -21.71 -6.71 7.48
C VAL A 425 -21.25 -5.94 8.72
N ILE A 426 -21.42 -4.62 8.80
CA ILE A 426 -20.97 -3.83 9.96
C ILE A 426 -21.67 -4.28 11.26
N PRO A 427 -23.01 -4.41 11.33
CA PRO A 427 -23.68 -4.95 12.52
C PRO A 427 -23.22 -6.37 12.86
N LEU A 428 -23.04 -7.22 11.84
CA LEU A 428 -22.62 -8.60 12.00
C LEU A 428 -21.20 -8.70 12.55
N LEU A 429 -20.31 -7.77 12.18
CA LEU A 429 -18.92 -7.74 12.63
C LEU A 429 -18.81 -7.61 14.16
N GLY A 430 -19.71 -6.86 14.79
CA GLY A 430 -19.77 -6.76 16.25
C GLY A 430 -20.02 -8.11 16.92
N ILE A 431 -20.96 -8.88 16.37
CA ILE A 431 -21.31 -10.23 16.83
C ILE A 431 -20.15 -11.19 16.58
N VAL A 432 -19.58 -11.15 15.37
CA VAL A 432 -18.43 -11.97 14.97
C VAL A 432 -17.23 -11.74 15.90
N LEU A 433 -16.92 -10.48 16.22
CA LEU A 433 -15.81 -10.16 17.12
C LEU A 433 -16.07 -10.60 18.56
N ALA A 434 -17.27 -10.38 19.08
CA ALA A 434 -17.63 -10.82 20.43
C ALA A 434 -17.59 -12.35 20.57
N LEU A 435 -18.21 -13.08 19.64
CA LEU A 435 -18.20 -14.54 19.62
C LEU A 435 -16.80 -15.11 19.39
N GLY A 436 -16.00 -14.52 18.48
CA GLY A 436 -14.65 -15.02 18.24
C GLY A 436 -13.70 -14.79 19.42
N ILE A 437 -13.81 -13.68 20.15
CA ILE A 437 -13.10 -13.51 21.43
C ILE A 437 -13.52 -14.60 22.42
N LEU A 438 -14.81 -14.90 22.53
CA LEU A 438 -15.32 -15.96 23.39
C LEU A 438 -14.77 -17.35 22.98
N VAL A 439 -14.78 -17.68 21.69
CA VAL A 439 -14.23 -18.94 21.16
C VAL A 439 -12.75 -19.06 21.49
N ILE A 440 -11.95 -18.01 21.25
CA ILE A 440 -10.52 -18.01 21.57
C ILE A 440 -10.28 -18.21 23.07
N LEU A 441 -11.05 -17.52 23.94
CA LEU A 441 -10.94 -17.67 25.39
C LEU A 441 -11.27 -19.10 25.85
N LEU A 442 -12.38 -19.66 25.37
CA LEU A 442 -12.78 -21.04 25.71
C LEU A 442 -11.75 -22.06 25.20
N ALA A 443 -11.22 -21.86 24.00
CA ALA A 443 -10.21 -22.73 23.40
C ALA A 443 -8.89 -22.70 24.17
N ILE A 444 -8.46 -21.53 24.66
CA ILE A 444 -7.27 -21.40 25.51
C ILE A 444 -7.48 -22.07 26.87
N CYS A 445 -8.69 -21.94 27.46
CA CYS A 445 -9.05 -22.57 28.73
C CYS A 445 -9.33 -24.08 28.63
N ASN A 446 -9.25 -24.69 27.44
CA ASN A 446 -9.61 -26.09 27.17
C ASN A 446 -11.06 -26.44 27.58
N ILE A 447 -11.97 -25.47 27.59
CA ILE A 447 -13.40 -25.70 27.88
C ILE A 447 -14.07 -26.15 26.58
N PRO A 448 -14.90 -27.22 26.55
CA PRO A 448 -15.57 -27.64 25.33
C PRO A 448 -16.45 -26.52 24.77
N TYR A 449 -16.17 -26.10 23.54
CA TYR A 449 -16.78 -24.92 22.91
C TYR A 449 -17.57 -25.26 21.64
N ASN A 450 -17.92 -26.53 21.44
CA ASN A 450 -18.43 -27.04 20.17
C ASN A 450 -19.66 -26.27 19.67
N PHE A 451 -20.67 -26.06 20.52
CA PHE A 451 -21.86 -25.30 20.13
C PHE A 451 -21.54 -23.84 19.76
N VAL A 452 -20.63 -23.20 20.50
CA VAL A 452 -20.24 -21.81 20.24
C VAL A 452 -19.45 -21.72 18.93
N ALA A 453 -18.54 -22.66 18.68
CA ALA A 453 -17.75 -22.67 17.45
C ALA A 453 -18.54 -23.08 16.20
N SER A 454 -19.51 -24.01 16.28
CA SER A 454 -20.42 -24.29 15.15
C SER A 454 -21.24 -23.05 14.79
N THR A 455 -21.79 -22.37 15.80
CA THR A 455 -22.55 -21.13 15.62
C THR A 455 -21.66 -20.05 15.00
N PHE A 456 -20.43 -19.92 15.47
CA PHE A 456 -19.47 -18.95 14.96
C PHE A 456 -19.10 -19.24 13.49
N GLY A 457 -18.77 -20.49 13.15
CA GLY A 457 -18.47 -20.90 11.77
C GLY A 457 -19.67 -20.69 10.83
N TYR A 458 -20.88 -20.99 11.30
CA TYR A 458 -22.12 -20.72 10.55
C TYR A 458 -22.31 -19.24 10.24
N ILE A 459 -22.08 -18.35 11.22
CA ILE A 459 -22.18 -16.89 11.02
C ILE A 459 -21.15 -16.39 10.01
N ILE A 460 -19.89 -16.84 10.11
CA ILE A 460 -18.84 -16.48 9.14
C ILE A 460 -19.21 -16.96 7.73
N ARG A 461 -19.77 -18.17 7.61
CA ARG A 461 -20.24 -18.70 6.33
C ARG A 461 -21.39 -17.89 5.74
N LEU A 462 -22.38 -17.51 6.56
CA LEU A 462 -23.47 -16.62 6.12
C LEU A 462 -22.93 -15.29 5.61
N MET A 463 -21.99 -14.69 6.34
CA MET A 463 -21.32 -13.45 5.94
C MET A 463 -20.60 -13.61 4.60
N ASN A 464 -19.81 -14.68 4.44
CA ASN A 464 -19.06 -14.94 3.21
C ASN A 464 -19.97 -15.20 2.01
N ASN A 465 -21.05 -15.96 2.19
CA ASN A 465 -22.05 -16.22 1.14
C ASN A 465 -22.74 -14.94 0.69
N PHE A 466 -23.13 -14.07 1.64
CA PHE A 466 -23.73 -12.78 1.33
C PHE A 466 -22.76 -11.88 0.53
N ILE A 467 -21.50 -11.81 0.94
CA ILE A 467 -20.47 -11.03 0.23
C ILE A 467 -20.21 -11.60 -1.17
N SER A 468 -20.19 -12.93 -1.30
CA SER A 468 -20.09 -13.58 -2.60
C SER A 468 -21.27 -13.22 -3.50
N TRP A 469 -22.50 -13.22 -2.97
CA TRP A 469 -23.70 -12.81 -3.70
C TRP A 469 -23.62 -11.36 -4.18
N VAL A 470 -23.16 -10.43 -3.34
CA VAL A 470 -22.93 -9.03 -3.75
C VAL A 470 -21.87 -8.95 -4.86
N SER A 471 -20.79 -9.72 -4.75
CA SER A 471 -19.71 -9.73 -5.74
C SER A 471 -20.14 -10.25 -7.13
N TYR A 472 -21.16 -11.11 -7.20
CA TYR A 472 -21.68 -11.61 -8.48
C TYR A 472 -22.49 -10.56 -9.25
N GLN A 473 -22.85 -9.43 -8.63
CA GLN A 473 -23.59 -8.35 -9.27
C GLN A 473 -22.65 -7.45 -10.09
N GLU A 474 -22.11 -7.98 -11.19
CA GLU A 474 -21.06 -7.33 -11.99
C GLU A 474 -21.44 -5.94 -12.51
N ALA A 475 -22.73 -5.71 -12.80
CA ALA A 475 -23.27 -4.44 -13.27
C ALA A 475 -22.98 -3.27 -12.32
N PHE A 476 -22.81 -3.53 -11.03
CA PHE A 476 -22.52 -2.52 -10.02
C PHE A 476 -21.02 -2.42 -9.67
N ILE A 477 -20.14 -3.11 -10.40
CA ILE A 477 -18.71 -3.06 -10.17
C ILE A 477 -18.07 -2.23 -11.28
N PHE A 478 -17.87 -0.95 -11.00
CA PHE A 478 -17.21 -0.04 -11.94
C PHE A 478 -15.70 -0.26 -11.86
N LYS A 479 -15.14 -0.94 -12.85
CA LYS A 479 -13.70 -1.24 -12.97
C LYS A 479 -13.06 -0.31 -14.00
N ASP A 480 -11.73 -0.25 -13.98
CA ASP A 480 -10.93 0.42 -15.00
C ASP A 480 -11.16 1.92 -15.12
N ILE A 481 -11.47 2.57 -13.99
CA ILE A 481 -11.71 4.00 -13.95
C ILE A 481 -10.35 4.72 -14.03
N PRO A 482 -10.07 5.46 -15.11
CA PRO A 482 -8.81 6.14 -15.28
C PRO A 482 -8.82 7.42 -14.43
N PHE A 483 -8.14 7.34 -13.28
CA PHE A 483 -8.14 8.41 -12.29
C PHE A 483 -6.71 8.70 -11.85
N ASN A 484 -6.22 9.90 -12.16
CA ASN A 484 -4.86 10.29 -11.83
C ASN A 484 -4.81 11.29 -10.67
N ILE A 485 -3.60 11.66 -10.26
CA ILE A 485 -3.37 12.54 -9.11
C ILE A 485 -4.01 13.93 -9.26
N TRP A 486 -4.17 14.45 -10.48
CA TRP A 486 -4.82 15.74 -10.72
C TRP A 486 -6.32 15.67 -10.43
N TYR A 487 -6.97 14.56 -10.81
CA TYR A 487 -8.36 14.32 -10.44
C TYR A 487 -8.54 14.14 -8.93
N VAL A 488 -7.54 13.59 -8.23
CA VAL A 488 -7.58 13.52 -6.75
C VAL A 488 -7.66 14.92 -6.15
N PHE A 489 -6.77 15.84 -6.54
CA PHE A 489 -6.80 17.21 -6.02
C PHE A 489 -8.09 17.95 -6.43
N ALA A 490 -8.49 17.87 -7.70
CA ALA A 490 -9.69 18.53 -8.19
C ALA A 490 -10.97 18.01 -7.48
N SER A 491 -11.09 16.71 -7.29
CA SER A 491 -12.24 16.10 -6.61
C SER A 491 -12.28 16.43 -5.12
N TYR A 492 -11.15 16.52 -4.41
CA TYR A 492 -11.15 17.00 -3.03
C TYR A 492 -11.57 18.46 -2.91
N ILE A 493 -11.09 19.33 -3.81
CA ILE A 493 -11.54 20.74 -3.85
C ILE A 493 -13.04 20.80 -4.10
N PHE A 494 -13.55 19.99 -5.04
CA PHE A 494 -14.98 19.88 -5.34
C PHE A 494 -15.78 19.41 -4.12
N ILE A 495 -15.39 18.30 -3.47
CA ILE A 495 -16.09 17.76 -2.29
C ILE A 495 -16.10 18.76 -1.14
N ILE A 496 -14.95 19.38 -0.83
CA ILE A 496 -14.84 20.35 0.27
C ILE A 496 -15.72 21.57 0.01
N THR A 497 -15.70 22.11 -1.21
CA THR A 497 -16.51 23.29 -1.55
C THR A 497 -18.01 22.96 -1.64
N LEU A 498 -18.37 21.77 -2.14
CA LEU A 498 -19.75 21.26 -2.14
C LEU A 498 -20.28 21.12 -0.72
N VAL A 499 -19.54 20.45 0.17
CA VAL A 499 -19.92 20.28 1.58
C VAL A 499 -20.03 21.65 2.26
N TRP A 500 -19.08 22.56 2.01
CA TRP A 500 -19.15 23.91 2.58
C TRP A 500 -20.39 24.69 2.10
N PHE A 501 -20.73 24.58 0.81
CA PHE A 501 -21.95 25.16 0.24
C PHE A 501 -23.21 24.56 0.86
N LEU A 502 -23.32 23.23 0.96
CA LEU A 502 -24.48 22.55 1.55
C LEU A 502 -24.70 22.93 3.02
N ILE A 503 -23.61 23.16 3.77
CA ILE A 503 -23.67 23.55 5.19
C ILE A 503 -24.03 25.03 5.37
N LYS A 504 -23.41 25.93 4.61
CA LYS A 504 -23.52 27.39 4.83
C LYS A 504 -24.54 28.09 3.96
N LYS A 505 -24.86 27.54 2.78
CA LYS A 505 -25.79 28.09 1.79
C LYS A 505 -25.59 29.59 1.52
N HIS A 506 -24.34 30.05 1.53
CA HIS A 506 -23.98 31.46 1.37
C HIS A 506 -23.43 31.73 -0.04
N VAL A 507 -23.58 32.97 -0.54
CA VAL A 507 -23.12 33.37 -1.90
C VAL A 507 -21.63 33.11 -2.09
N ALA A 508 -20.80 33.40 -1.08
CA ALA A 508 -19.37 33.13 -1.16
C ALA A 508 -19.07 31.62 -1.34
N SER A 509 -19.71 30.74 -0.56
CA SER A 509 -19.52 29.29 -0.70
C SER A 509 -20.01 28.77 -2.05
N PHE A 510 -21.07 29.36 -2.60
CA PHE A 510 -21.55 29.04 -3.95
C PHE A 510 -20.53 29.44 -5.03
N LYS A 511 -19.92 30.63 -4.94
CA LYS A 511 -18.84 31.05 -5.84
C LYS A 511 -17.65 30.09 -5.81
N PHE A 512 -17.20 29.67 -4.64
CA PHE A 512 -16.11 28.70 -4.52
C PHE A 512 -16.48 27.31 -5.08
N PHE A 513 -17.74 26.90 -4.95
CA PHE A 513 -18.25 25.68 -5.59
C PHE A 513 -18.23 25.79 -7.12
N LEU A 514 -18.63 26.91 -7.70
CA LEU A 514 -18.52 27.11 -9.16
C LEU A 514 -17.06 27.12 -9.64
N ILE A 515 -16.15 27.73 -8.87
CA ILE A 515 -14.70 27.70 -9.17
C ILE A 515 -14.18 26.26 -9.14
N SER A 516 -14.62 25.42 -8.21
CA SER A 516 -14.15 24.03 -8.16
C SER A 516 -14.61 23.20 -9.36
N ILE A 517 -15.77 23.50 -9.94
CA ILE A 517 -16.22 22.91 -11.22
C ILE A 517 -15.25 23.27 -12.35
N ILE A 518 -14.83 24.54 -12.43
CA ILE A 518 -13.84 24.98 -13.42
C ILE A 518 -12.50 24.25 -13.22
N VAL A 519 -12.06 24.08 -11.97
CA VAL A 519 -10.83 23.32 -11.65
C VAL A 519 -10.94 21.86 -12.11
N VAL A 520 -12.09 21.21 -11.94
CA VAL A 520 -12.35 19.85 -12.45
C VAL A 520 -12.29 19.83 -13.98
N GLN A 521 -12.91 20.80 -14.66
CA GLN A 521 -12.86 20.90 -16.13
C GLN A 521 -11.43 21.10 -16.63
N LEU A 522 -10.65 21.99 -16.01
CA LEU A 522 -9.25 22.21 -16.33
C LEU A 522 -8.41 20.94 -16.14
N ALA A 523 -8.66 20.17 -15.08
CA ALA A 523 -8.00 18.89 -14.89
C ALA A 523 -8.33 17.91 -16.03
N ILE A 524 -9.59 17.84 -16.47
CA ILE A 524 -10.02 16.99 -17.60
C ILE A 524 -9.37 17.44 -18.93
N PHE A 525 -9.27 18.76 -19.17
CA PHE A 525 -8.58 19.26 -20.36
C PHE A 525 -7.09 18.92 -20.31
N TYR A 526 -6.42 19.17 -19.19
CA TYR A 526 -4.99 18.88 -19.02
C TYR A 526 -4.65 17.41 -19.27
N THR A 527 -5.48 16.48 -18.78
CA THR A 527 -5.27 15.04 -19.00
C THR A 527 -5.50 14.65 -20.45
N LYS A 528 -6.51 15.23 -21.11
CA LYS A 528 -6.78 15.01 -22.54
C LYS A 528 -5.60 15.47 -23.41
N PHE A 529 -4.97 16.60 -23.08
CA PHE A 529 -3.79 17.11 -23.79
C PHE A 529 -2.55 16.24 -23.61
N LYS A 530 -2.38 15.59 -22.45
CA LYS A 530 -1.19 14.78 -22.15
C LYS A 530 -1.24 13.35 -22.72
N LYS A 531 -2.37 12.94 -23.31
CA LYS A 531 -2.52 11.56 -23.81
C LYS A 531 -1.58 11.26 -24.98
N PRO A 532 -1.03 10.04 -25.07
CA PRO A 532 -0.29 9.60 -26.25
C PRO A 532 -1.26 9.46 -27.45
N THR A 533 -0.95 10.13 -28.56
CA THR A 533 -1.79 10.09 -29.77
C THR A 533 -1.41 8.96 -30.72
N ASN A 534 -0.11 8.77 -30.97
CA ASN A 534 0.44 7.76 -31.88
C ASN A 534 1.71 7.16 -31.27
N THR A 535 1.57 6.01 -30.61
CA THR A 535 2.69 5.37 -29.91
C THR A 535 2.66 3.87 -30.10
N PHE A 536 3.78 3.30 -30.56
CA PHE A 536 3.98 1.86 -30.62
C PHE A 536 4.84 1.40 -29.44
N ILE A 537 4.42 0.34 -28.77
CA ILE A 537 5.03 -0.09 -27.50
C ILE A 537 5.33 -1.58 -27.54
N VAL A 538 6.56 -1.91 -27.16
CA VAL A 538 7.00 -3.28 -26.87
C VAL A 538 7.04 -3.44 -25.34
N PHE A 539 6.03 -4.07 -24.77
CA PHE A 539 5.95 -4.30 -23.33
C PHE A 539 6.94 -5.39 -22.90
N HIS A 540 7.37 -5.33 -21.65
CA HIS A 540 8.07 -6.43 -21.01
C HIS A 540 7.10 -7.42 -20.38
N LYS A 541 7.03 -8.63 -20.95
CA LYS A 541 6.36 -9.80 -20.36
C LYS A 541 7.31 -10.99 -20.42
N SER A 542 7.58 -11.61 -19.27
CA SER A 542 8.44 -12.81 -19.24
C SER A 542 7.80 -13.97 -20.01
N ARG A 543 8.58 -14.62 -20.90
CA ARG A 543 8.23 -15.75 -21.77
C ARG A 543 7.26 -15.47 -22.93
N TYR A 544 6.70 -14.27 -23.02
CA TYR A 544 5.68 -13.92 -24.00
C TYR A 544 6.00 -12.58 -24.67
N SER A 545 5.47 -12.40 -25.87
CA SER A 545 5.61 -11.19 -26.68
C SER A 545 4.33 -10.38 -26.56
N LEU A 546 4.44 -9.11 -26.16
CA LEU A 546 3.30 -8.24 -25.97
C LEU A 546 3.59 -6.87 -26.58
N LEU A 547 2.96 -6.59 -27.71
CA LEU A 547 3.11 -5.34 -28.45
C LEU A 547 1.78 -4.59 -28.45
N ALA A 548 1.85 -3.27 -28.59
CA ALA A 548 0.65 -2.49 -28.83
C ALA A 548 0.90 -1.30 -29.73
N ASP A 549 -0.08 -0.99 -30.56
CA ASP A 549 -0.16 0.24 -31.35
C ASP A 549 -1.30 1.10 -30.81
N VAL A 550 -0.99 2.30 -30.34
CA VAL A 550 -1.96 3.24 -29.78
C VAL A 550 -2.23 4.34 -30.80
N LYS A 551 -3.50 4.48 -31.20
CA LYS A 551 -3.99 5.50 -32.13
C LYS A 551 -5.24 6.16 -31.57
N ASN A 552 -5.20 7.46 -31.29
CA ASN A 552 -6.36 8.30 -30.97
C ASN A 552 -7.40 7.65 -30.03
N ASP A 553 -7.00 7.31 -28.80
CA ASP A 553 -7.81 6.67 -27.74
C ASP A 553 -8.13 5.16 -27.93
N ASN A 554 -7.63 4.53 -29.00
CA ASN A 554 -7.72 3.09 -29.23
C ASN A 554 -6.34 2.44 -29.11
N ILE A 555 -6.29 1.24 -28.51
CA ILE A 555 -5.08 0.41 -28.49
C ILE A 555 -5.36 -0.90 -29.22
N ILE A 556 -4.50 -1.22 -30.18
CA ILE A 556 -4.48 -2.53 -30.84
C ILE A 556 -3.36 -3.33 -30.20
N VAL A 557 -3.72 -4.40 -29.51
CA VAL A 557 -2.79 -5.27 -28.79
C VAL A 557 -2.46 -6.49 -29.64
N PHE A 558 -1.16 -6.78 -29.77
CA PHE A 558 -0.63 -7.95 -30.46
C PHE A 558 0.09 -8.83 -29.45
N ASP A 559 -0.41 -10.04 -29.22
CA ASP A 559 0.15 -10.95 -28.21
C ASP A 559 0.16 -12.42 -28.65
N ASP A 560 1.04 -13.20 -28.03
CA ASP A 560 1.13 -14.66 -28.15
C ASP A 560 0.64 -15.36 -26.87
N LEU A 561 -0.25 -14.71 -26.12
CA LEU A 561 -0.73 -15.22 -24.84
C LEU A 561 -1.81 -16.29 -25.02
N ASP A 562 -1.86 -17.24 -24.09
CA ASP A 562 -2.95 -18.21 -23.99
C ASP A 562 -4.26 -17.54 -23.55
N SER A 563 -5.42 -18.14 -23.88
CA SER A 563 -6.76 -17.59 -23.59
C SER A 563 -6.97 -17.21 -22.11
N LEU A 564 -6.46 -18.02 -21.18
CA LEU A 564 -6.52 -17.76 -19.73
C LEU A 564 -5.66 -16.55 -19.30
N LEU A 565 -4.49 -16.37 -19.91
CA LEU A 565 -3.60 -15.23 -19.65
C LEU A 565 -4.09 -13.95 -20.33
N LYS A 566 -4.77 -14.08 -21.47
CA LYS A 566 -5.38 -12.99 -22.25
C LYS A 566 -6.46 -12.23 -21.50
N ASN A 567 -7.25 -12.88 -20.65
CA ASN A 567 -8.34 -12.23 -19.91
C ASN A 567 -7.87 -11.50 -18.65
N ASN A 568 -6.66 -11.78 -18.16
CA ASN A 568 -6.13 -11.25 -16.90
C ASN A 568 -4.81 -10.47 -17.06
N ASN A 569 -4.57 -9.87 -18.23
CA ASN A 569 -3.33 -9.15 -18.47
C ASN A 569 -3.33 -7.76 -17.80
N LYS A 570 -2.85 -7.72 -16.54
CA LYS A 570 -2.71 -6.50 -15.76
C LYS A 570 -1.85 -5.42 -16.45
N ILE A 571 -0.89 -5.78 -17.30
CA ILE A 571 0.01 -4.81 -17.96
C ILE A 571 -0.77 -3.91 -18.91
N ILE A 572 -1.61 -4.50 -19.78
CA ILE A 572 -2.43 -3.73 -20.72
C ILE A 572 -3.45 -2.91 -19.93
N LYS A 573 -4.06 -3.51 -18.91
CA LYS A 573 -5.02 -2.83 -18.02
C LYS A 573 -4.43 -1.59 -17.35
N ASP A 574 -3.27 -1.72 -16.70
CA ASP A 574 -2.57 -0.61 -16.05
C ASP A 574 -2.22 0.49 -17.09
N TYR A 575 -1.83 0.10 -18.31
CA TYR A 575 -1.50 1.04 -19.39
C TYR A 575 -2.74 1.77 -19.96
N THR A 576 -3.85 1.07 -20.20
CA THR A 576 -5.08 1.67 -20.73
C THR A 576 -5.70 2.62 -19.74
N VAL A 577 -5.75 2.23 -18.47
CA VAL A 577 -6.24 3.06 -17.37
C VAL A 577 -5.35 4.29 -17.18
N GLY A 578 -4.01 4.13 -17.16
CA GLY A 578 -3.08 5.24 -16.98
C GLY A 578 -3.13 6.29 -18.10
N ASN A 579 -3.48 5.88 -19.32
CA ASN A 579 -3.58 6.77 -20.49
C ASN A 579 -5.02 7.12 -20.90
N HIS A 580 -6.03 6.73 -20.12
CA HIS A 580 -7.44 6.98 -20.42
C HIS A 580 -7.87 6.47 -21.81
N ILE A 581 -7.41 5.29 -22.19
CA ILE A 581 -7.73 4.61 -23.46
C ILE A 581 -9.08 3.93 -23.31
N LYS A 582 -9.96 4.08 -24.31
CA LYS A 582 -11.38 3.64 -24.21
C LYS A 582 -11.61 2.25 -24.79
N SER A 583 -10.96 1.93 -25.90
CA SER A 583 -11.15 0.65 -26.59
C SER A 583 -9.84 -0.12 -26.66
N VAL A 584 -9.95 -1.44 -26.50
CA VAL A 584 -8.85 -2.39 -26.63
C VAL A 584 -9.25 -3.38 -27.70
N GLU A 585 -8.61 -3.28 -28.85
CA GLU A 585 -8.73 -4.25 -29.93
C GLU A 585 -7.58 -5.24 -29.83
N LYS A 586 -7.83 -6.48 -30.25
CA LYS A 586 -6.82 -7.54 -30.26
C LYS A 586 -6.65 -8.04 -31.67
N GLU A 587 -5.39 -8.13 -32.10
CA GLU A 587 -5.02 -8.67 -33.39
C GLU A 587 -3.88 -9.69 -33.25
N ASN A 588 -3.77 -10.57 -34.24
CA ASN A 588 -2.64 -11.49 -34.31
C ASN A 588 -1.35 -10.72 -34.63
N LEU A 589 -0.25 -11.21 -34.06
CA LEU A 589 1.07 -10.64 -34.29
C LEU A 589 1.42 -10.62 -35.78
N LYS A 590 1.80 -9.43 -36.26
CA LYS A 590 2.25 -9.19 -37.64
C LYS A 590 3.77 -9.19 -37.70
N THR A 591 4.32 -9.53 -38.87
CA THR A 591 5.76 -9.52 -39.11
C THR A 591 6.30 -8.12 -39.38
N LEU A 592 5.48 -7.21 -39.92
CA LEU A 592 5.88 -5.84 -40.24
C LEU A 592 4.83 -4.84 -39.76
N PHE A 593 5.26 -3.81 -39.03
CA PHE A 593 4.43 -2.67 -38.62
C PHE A 593 4.90 -1.40 -39.30
N LYS A 594 3.96 -0.69 -39.95
CA LYS A 594 4.18 0.65 -40.52
C LYS A 594 3.67 1.71 -39.55
N LEU A 595 4.59 2.52 -39.03
CA LEU A 595 4.35 3.59 -38.06
C LEU A 595 4.58 4.95 -38.73
N LYS A 596 3.58 5.43 -39.49
CA LYS A 596 3.70 6.56 -40.44
C LYS A 596 4.91 6.39 -41.38
N ASP A 597 6.05 7.00 -41.04
CA ASP A 597 7.29 7.01 -41.82
C ASP A 597 8.35 6.01 -41.31
N LYS A 598 8.06 5.33 -40.20
CA LYS A 598 8.97 4.34 -39.58
C LYS A 598 8.47 2.92 -39.79
N TYR A 599 9.38 1.97 -39.87
CA TYR A 599 9.05 0.55 -39.98
C TYR A 599 9.64 -0.27 -38.83
N VAL A 600 8.82 -1.13 -38.22
CA VAL A 600 9.24 -2.11 -37.22
C VAL A 600 9.10 -3.51 -37.81
N LEU A 601 10.24 -4.19 -37.99
CA LEU A 601 10.28 -5.57 -38.42
C LEU A 601 10.33 -6.49 -37.20
N VAL A 602 9.41 -7.44 -37.11
CA VAL A 602 9.36 -8.45 -36.05
C VAL A 602 9.84 -9.79 -36.60
N ILE A 603 10.87 -10.33 -35.96
CA ILE A 603 11.50 -11.60 -36.33
C ILE A 603 11.24 -12.59 -35.21
N ASP A 604 10.46 -13.61 -35.54
CA ASP A 604 10.12 -14.71 -34.66
C ASP A 604 11.11 -15.88 -34.78
N SER A 605 10.78 -17.01 -34.16
CA SER A 605 11.59 -18.22 -34.17
C SER A 605 11.88 -18.77 -35.58
N LEU A 606 11.06 -18.45 -36.60
CA LEU A 606 11.30 -18.85 -37.99
C LEU A 606 12.45 -18.08 -38.64
N GLY A 607 12.84 -16.93 -38.08
CA GLY A 607 14.01 -16.18 -38.53
C GLY A 607 13.87 -15.56 -39.92
N ILE A 608 12.64 -15.32 -40.38
CA ILE A 608 12.35 -14.75 -41.71
C ILE A 608 12.46 -13.23 -41.66
N TYR A 609 13.41 -12.65 -42.40
CA TYR A 609 13.63 -11.19 -42.45
C TYR A 609 13.94 -10.64 -43.85
N ASN A 610 13.94 -11.49 -44.88
CA ASN A 610 14.33 -11.11 -46.25
C ASN A 610 13.20 -10.37 -46.98
N TYR A 611 12.97 -9.11 -46.62
CA TYR A 611 12.08 -8.20 -47.36
C TYR A 611 12.94 -7.26 -48.22
N LYS A 612 13.12 -7.58 -49.52
CA LYS A 612 13.94 -6.75 -50.43
C LYS A 612 13.40 -5.31 -50.59
N SER A 613 12.12 -5.09 -50.31
CA SER A 613 11.41 -3.83 -50.62
C SER A 613 11.30 -2.85 -49.45
N VAL A 614 11.69 -3.21 -48.22
CA VAL A 614 11.49 -2.37 -47.02
C VAL A 614 12.74 -2.38 -46.15
N LYS A 615 13.26 -1.19 -45.82
CA LYS A 615 14.35 -1.00 -44.84
C LYS A 615 13.75 -0.64 -43.48
N PRO A 616 13.74 -1.55 -42.49
CA PRO A 616 13.16 -1.26 -41.19
C PRO A 616 14.06 -0.38 -40.33
N ASP A 617 13.49 0.63 -39.68
CA ASP A 617 14.20 1.43 -38.67
C ASP A 617 14.49 0.62 -37.41
N TYR A 618 13.53 -0.23 -37.01
CA TYR A 618 13.61 -1.02 -35.78
C TYR A 618 13.44 -2.51 -36.10
N VAL A 619 14.27 -3.34 -35.47
CA VAL A 619 14.14 -4.79 -35.53
C VAL A 619 13.83 -5.33 -34.15
N LEU A 620 12.70 -6.02 -34.02
CA LEU A 620 12.28 -6.71 -32.80
C LEU A 620 12.56 -8.21 -32.95
N LEU A 621 13.36 -8.75 -32.03
CA LEU A 621 13.64 -10.17 -31.92
C LEU A 621 12.73 -10.77 -30.83
N ARG A 622 12.03 -11.86 -31.16
CA ARG A 622 11.15 -12.59 -30.24
C ARG A 622 11.25 -14.09 -30.43
N GLN A 623 11.00 -14.87 -29.38
CA GLN A 623 11.06 -16.34 -29.37
C GLN A 623 12.43 -16.92 -29.77
N SER A 624 13.50 -16.19 -29.49
CA SER A 624 14.90 -16.60 -29.71
C SER A 624 15.22 -17.05 -31.14
N PRO A 625 15.04 -16.21 -32.18
CA PRO A 625 15.38 -16.53 -33.57
C PRO A 625 16.79 -17.09 -33.73
N LYS A 626 16.92 -18.20 -34.45
CA LYS A 626 18.21 -18.76 -34.85
C LYS A 626 18.74 -18.05 -36.09
N ILE A 627 19.15 -16.78 -35.94
CA ILE A 627 19.65 -15.94 -37.02
C ILE A 627 21.11 -15.51 -36.80
N ASN A 628 21.84 -15.33 -37.89
CA ASN A 628 23.13 -14.62 -37.86
C ASN A 628 22.87 -13.11 -37.81
N LEU A 629 23.04 -12.52 -36.62
CA LEU A 629 22.73 -11.12 -36.40
C LEU A 629 23.66 -10.16 -37.16
N ASN A 630 24.93 -10.53 -37.41
CA ASN A 630 25.83 -9.71 -38.22
C ASN A 630 25.29 -9.53 -39.64
N ARG A 631 24.87 -10.64 -40.27
CA ARG A 631 24.31 -10.61 -41.63
C ARG A 631 23.05 -9.75 -41.70
N LEU A 632 22.19 -9.88 -40.70
CA LEU A 632 20.97 -9.09 -40.59
C LEU A 632 21.26 -7.59 -40.50
N ILE A 633 22.20 -7.22 -39.63
CA ILE A 633 22.63 -5.83 -39.46
C ILE A 633 23.17 -5.27 -40.76
N ASP A 634 24.05 -6.01 -41.44
CA ASP A 634 24.68 -5.56 -42.68
C ASP A 634 23.66 -5.43 -43.83
N SER A 635 22.64 -6.29 -43.87
CA SER A 635 21.58 -6.24 -44.90
C SER A 635 20.52 -5.17 -44.66
N LEU A 636 20.01 -5.05 -43.44
CA LEU A 636 18.86 -4.19 -43.12
C LEU A 636 19.27 -2.80 -42.62
N LYS A 637 20.48 -2.67 -42.07
CA LYS A 637 21.01 -1.45 -41.43
C LYS A 637 20.00 -0.78 -40.49
N PRO A 638 19.46 -1.50 -39.49
CA PRO A 638 18.46 -0.94 -38.58
C PRO A 638 19.08 0.13 -37.68
N LYS A 639 18.29 1.15 -37.31
CA LYS A 639 18.71 2.16 -36.33
C LYS A 639 18.83 1.59 -34.93
N GLN A 640 18.02 0.57 -34.59
CA GLN A 640 18.01 -0.02 -33.26
C GLN A 640 17.42 -1.44 -33.28
N ILE A 641 17.98 -2.31 -32.43
CA ILE A 641 17.52 -3.69 -32.23
C ILE A 641 16.91 -3.84 -30.83
N ILE A 642 15.76 -4.49 -30.76
CA ILE A 642 14.97 -4.69 -29.55
C ILE A 642 14.84 -6.19 -29.30
N ALA A 643 15.04 -6.62 -28.05
CA ALA A 643 14.77 -7.98 -27.61
C ALA A 643 13.69 -7.96 -26.53
N ASP A 644 12.56 -8.61 -26.80
CA ASP A 644 11.46 -8.70 -25.84
C ASP A 644 11.69 -9.82 -24.79
N GLY A 645 10.72 -9.96 -23.88
CA GLY A 645 10.79 -10.90 -22.76
C GLY A 645 10.55 -12.37 -23.12
N SER A 646 10.26 -12.69 -24.39
CA SER A 646 10.09 -14.07 -24.85
C SER A 646 11.40 -14.79 -25.15
N ASN A 647 12.52 -14.04 -25.25
CA ASN A 647 13.82 -14.59 -25.61
C ASN A 647 14.59 -15.19 -24.42
N TYR A 648 15.40 -16.22 -24.69
CA TYR A 648 16.34 -16.78 -23.71
C TYR A 648 17.46 -15.79 -23.37
N LYS A 649 17.83 -15.72 -22.09
CA LYS A 649 18.86 -14.79 -21.60
C LYS A 649 20.21 -14.96 -22.31
N SER A 650 20.59 -16.18 -22.68
CA SER A 650 21.83 -16.49 -23.40
C SER A 650 21.87 -15.86 -24.80
N TYR A 651 20.77 -15.96 -25.55
CA TYR A 651 20.63 -15.35 -26.87
C TYR A 651 20.67 -13.83 -26.78
N ILE A 652 19.94 -13.25 -25.83
CA ILE A 652 19.94 -11.79 -25.62
C ILE A 652 21.35 -11.29 -25.31
N ALA A 653 22.10 -11.97 -24.43
CA ALA A 653 23.47 -11.59 -24.09
C ALA A 653 24.42 -11.70 -25.29
N HIS A 654 24.22 -12.71 -26.15
CA HIS A 654 24.99 -12.86 -27.38
C HIS A 654 24.69 -11.72 -28.38
N TRP A 655 23.43 -11.41 -28.61
CA TRP A 655 23.01 -10.31 -29.48
C TRP A 655 23.46 -8.95 -28.96
N GLU A 656 23.39 -8.71 -27.65
CA GLU A 656 23.88 -7.48 -27.01
C GLU A 656 25.37 -7.26 -27.32
N ARG A 657 26.21 -8.30 -27.21
CA ARG A 657 27.63 -8.24 -27.56
C ARG A 657 27.87 -7.92 -29.05
N ILE A 658 27.07 -8.49 -29.95
CA ILE A 658 27.17 -8.21 -31.40
C ILE A 658 26.78 -6.77 -31.70
N CYS A 659 25.66 -6.29 -31.15
CA CYS A 659 25.20 -4.92 -31.34
C CYS A 659 26.24 -3.91 -30.82
N LEU A 660 26.86 -4.19 -29.67
CA LEU A 660 27.96 -3.38 -29.13
C LEU A 660 29.15 -3.32 -30.08
N LYS A 661 29.57 -4.44 -30.70
CA LYS A 661 30.66 -4.47 -31.68
C LYS A 661 30.35 -3.73 -32.98
N LYS A 662 29.07 -3.69 -33.37
CA LYS A 662 28.58 -3.01 -34.58
C LYS A 662 28.10 -1.57 -34.31
N GLU A 663 28.27 -1.09 -33.07
CA GLU A 663 27.82 0.24 -32.61
C GLU A 663 26.32 0.52 -32.81
N ILE A 664 25.49 -0.53 -32.78
CA ILE A 664 24.03 -0.41 -32.89
C ILE A 664 23.39 -0.38 -31.50
N PRO A 665 22.51 0.59 -31.22
CA PRO A 665 21.71 0.60 -30.01
C PRO A 665 20.93 -0.70 -29.82
N PHE A 666 21.08 -1.33 -28.65
CA PHE A 666 20.35 -2.52 -28.26
C PHE A 666 19.44 -2.25 -27.07
N HIS A 667 18.17 -2.63 -27.17
CA HIS A 667 17.18 -2.49 -26.10
C HIS A 667 16.65 -3.85 -25.64
N GLN A 668 17.06 -4.26 -24.44
CA GLN A 668 16.53 -5.45 -23.78
C GLN A 668 15.41 -5.06 -22.80
N THR A 669 14.18 -5.53 -23.04
CA THR A 669 13.05 -5.11 -22.21
C THR A 669 13.11 -5.59 -20.77
N SER A 670 13.80 -6.71 -20.49
CA SER A 670 13.96 -7.22 -19.11
C SER A 670 14.94 -6.43 -18.24
N LYS A 671 15.78 -5.57 -18.83
CA LYS A 671 16.69 -4.66 -18.10
C LYS A 671 16.21 -3.22 -18.18
N LYS A 672 15.93 -2.74 -19.40
CA LYS A 672 15.61 -1.32 -19.67
C LYS A 672 14.10 -1.02 -19.60
N GLY A 673 13.25 -2.03 -19.44
CA GLY A 673 11.79 -1.88 -19.44
C GLY A 673 11.20 -1.82 -20.85
N ALA A 674 9.93 -1.47 -20.95
CA ALA A 674 9.20 -1.37 -22.20
C ALA A 674 9.88 -0.39 -23.18
N PHE A 675 9.84 -0.70 -24.46
CA PHE A 675 10.34 0.17 -25.51
C PHE A 675 9.18 0.94 -26.13
N ILE A 676 9.30 2.27 -26.26
CA ILE A 676 8.22 3.14 -26.74
C ILE A 676 8.71 3.93 -27.95
N ILE A 677 7.94 3.88 -29.04
CA ILE A 677 8.18 4.62 -30.28
C ILE A 677 7.03 5.60 -30.48
N ASN A 678 7.32 6.89 -30.38
CA ASN A 678 6.38 7.95 -30.74
C ASN A 678 6.54 8.29 -32.23
N TYR A 679 5.43 8.48 -32.94
CA TYR A 679 5.44 8.70 -34.40
C TYR A 679 4.37 9.68 -34.91
#